data_AF-A0A6A1V999-F1
#
_entry.id   AF-A0A6A1V999-F1
#
_cell.length_a   1.000
_cell.length_b   1.000
_cell.length_c   1.000
_cell.angle_alpha   90.00
_cell.angle_beta   90.00
_cell.angle_gamma   90.00
#
_symmetry.space_group_name_H-M   'P 1'
#
loop_
_entity.id
_entity.type
_entity.pdbx_description
1 polymer ?
#
loop_
_entity_poly.entity_id
_entity_poly.type
_entity_poly.pdbx_seq_one_letter_code
_entity_poly.pdbx_strand_id
1 'polypeptide(L)'
;MEGSLLLGLTSLAFLGVVLTTPIAEDRPLNSSELEMFVDELPHLPKILGFDIVSGVPGSKSLEIGMFEKKWKFHRDLPPTPVYAFGVSKRTATVPGPTIEALYGIDTYVTWQNHLPSKHILPWDRTIVTATPTNKTGIPTTVHLHGGMVEPQSDGFANSWFTAGFREKGSTWTKETSHYDNRQQPGNLWYHDHAMGLTRINILAGLFGAYIIRHPKSEAPLRLPSGDEFDRPLIVFDRSFSTNGSIYLNRVGDNPSIHPHWRPEYFGNTIIVNGKAWPRMTVRRRKYRFRVLNASNARFFRFFFTNGLGFTHVGSDSVYLNEPVVTNEIFLAPSEIADVVVDFSKSKNNTVILANDAPYPYPVGDSVDEANSKVMKFIILRRLEVDTSRVAKKLMRYPLPDLSGASRTRYITMYEYRSATGEPTHLYLNGKSFEAPVTEIPKVGTTEEWNVINLTEDNHPLHIHLGLFAAVEQTELVNATEFKECMKRMNDAIRCQISKYAGGKRIEVPAQEKGWKNVFKMKPGFVTKIFVRFSYVHSNASYAFDATAEPGYVYHCHFKRDYTSVMIVPTGIGAAIGGYAGDALPVARALSSVVDCLITHPNVLNAAMLYWPMPNVLYVEGYALDRFAEGLWALQPVHQNRVGLVLDAGIEEELCIRHLQAADAVRASLGLPVVEYIVTDTPLEVEKWVDPQSGQSTGRIKHPGSLLRAVQALVNRSGVNAIAVVGRFPDDDVEDTDDYRQGMGIDMLAGVEAVISHLVVREFQIPCAHAPALSPIPLSLSVCPKSASEELGHTFLPCVLAGLSNAPQYSVKTNEYMEKGCILASDVDSVVLPVDACGGDGALAFARSKRNKALIITVEENETVLDDTPDKLGIEAVKVSNYWEAIGVIAAHKAGINPHSLRRNRINNTPRTSTMLPNGFAVSSAMPIS
;
A
#
# COMPACT_ATOMS: atom_id res chain seq x y z
N MET A 1 -20.62 76.78 33.72
CA MET A 1 -21.54 75.92 34.49
C MET A 1 -21.93 74.78 33.56
N GLU A 2 -21.05 73.79 33.35
CA GLU A 2 -20.60 72.76 34.31
C GLU A 2 -21.76 71.84 34.74
N GLY A 3 -21.65 70.51 34.67
CA GLY A 3 -20.46 69.71 34.34
C GLY A 3 -20.77 68.31 33.79
N SER A 4 -19.71 67.64 33.32
CA SER A 4 -19.72 66.35 32.64
C SER A 4 -19.94 65.16 33.59
N LEU A 5 -20.46 64.04 33.08
CA LEU A 5 -19.65 62.80 33.00
C LEU A 5 -20.21 61.71 32.06
N LEU A 6 -19.27 60.89 31.58
CA LEU A 6 -19.38 59.57 30.92
C LEU A 6 -19.98 59.43 29.51
N LEU A 7 -19.09 59.12 28.56
CA LEU A 7 -19.39 58.53 27.25
C LEU A 7 -19.70 57.03 27.40
N GLY A 8 -20.65 56.53 26.61
CA GLY A 8 -20.76 55.12 26.23
C GLY A 8 -20.79 55.00 24.70
N LEU A 9 -19.76 54.42 24.10
CA LEU A 9 -19.64 54.24 22.65
C LEU A 9 -20.30 52.94 22.20
N THR A 10 -21.32 53.03 21.34
CA THR A 10 -21.85 51.91 20.55
C THR A 10 -21.33 52.00 19.12
N SER A 11 -20.69 50.94 18.62
CA SER A 11 -20.18 50.87 17.24
C SER A 11 -20.92 49.79 16.46
N LEU A 12 -21.53 50.15 15.33
CA LEU A 12 -22.16 49.20 14.41
C LEU A 12 -21.08 48.46 13.60
N ALA A 13 -21.22 47.14 13.48
CA ALA A 13 -20.38 46.33 12.60
C ALA A 13 -20.91 46.38 11.15
N PHE A 14 -20.03 46.67 10.19
CA PHE A 14 -20.34 46.59 8.76
C PHE A 14 -20.21 45.14 8.26
N LEU A 15 -21.21 44.66 7.52
CA LEU A 15 -21.24 43.31 6.97
C LEU A 15 -20.41 43.24 5.68
N GLY A 16 -19.19 42.71 5.75
CA GLY A 16 -18.34 42.47 4.58
C GLY A 16 -18.68 41.16 3.87
N VAL A 17 -19.26 41.23 2.68
CA VAL A 17 -19.47 40.05 1.83
C VAL A 17 -18.12 39.58 1.26
N VAL A 18 -17.57 38.50 1.82
CA VAL A 18 -16.42 37.82 1.25
C VAL A 18 -16.91 36.98 0.07
N LEU A 19 -16.58 37.43 -1.15
CA LEU A 19 -16.68 36.60 -2.36
C LEU A 19 -15.64 35.48 -2.28
N THR A 20 -16.03 34.34 -1.70
CA THR A 20 -15.25 33.10 -1.79
C THR A 20 -15.29 32.62 -3.24
N THR A 21 -14.21 32.83 -3.99
CA THR A 21 -14.01 32.16 -5.27
C THR A 21 -14.09 30.64 -5.06
N PRO A 22 -14.87 29.90 -5.87
CA PRO A 22 -14.89 28.45 -5.76
C PRO A 22 -13.49 27.89 -5.95
N ILE A 23 -13.09 26.95 -5.10
CA ILE A 23 -11.90 26.14 -5.36
C ILE A 23 -12.22 25.34 -6.63
N ALA A 24 -11.53 25.65 -7.73
CA ALA A 24 -11.74 24.98 -9.00
C ALA A 24 -11.55 23.47 -8.81
N GLU A 25 -12.56 22.69 -9.19
CA GLU A 25 -12.55 21.23 -9.06
C GLU A 25 -11.34 20.63 -9.78
N ASP A 26 -10.68 19.68 -9.13
CA ASP A 26 -9.46 19.04 -9.60
C ASP A 26 -9.77 17.95 -10.65
N ARG A 27 -10.45 18.35 -11.72
CA ARG A 27 -10.89 17.45 -12.79
C ARG A 27 -9.70 16.99 -13.64
N PRO A 28 -9.55 15.67 -13.90
CA PRO A 28 -8.51 15.17 -14.79
C PRO A 28 -8.74 15.69 -16.22
N LEU A 29 -7.65 16.06 -16.89
CA LEU A 29 -7.62 16.44 -18.30
C LEU A 29 -7.68 15.17 -19.17
N ASN A 30 -8.52 15.19 -20.20
CA ASN A 30 -8.50 14.16 -21.23
C ASN A 30 -7.27 14.37 -22.12
N SER A 31 -6.35 13.41 -22.12
CA SER A 31 -5.07 13.55 -22.82
C SER A 31 -5.20 13.60 -24.35
N SER A 32 -6.33 13.16 -24.91
CA SER A 32 -6.66 13.28 -26.33
C SER A 32 -6.95 14.71 -26.80
N GLU A 33 -7.13 15.68 -25.89
CA GLU A 33 -7.27 17.11 -26.21
C GLU A 33 -5.94 17.78 -26.58
N LEU A 34 -4.80 17.14 -26.30
CA LEU A 34 -3.47 17.70 -26.56
C LEU A 34 -2.92 17.24 -27.93
N GLU A 35 -2.60 18.19 -28.80
CA GLU A 35 -2.05 17.89 -30.13
C GLU A 35 -0.65 17.22 -30.03
N MET A 36 -0.54 15.94 -30.40
CA MET A 36 0.73 15.22 -30.34
C MET A 36 1.78 15.77 -31.32
N PHE A 37 3.07 15.72 -30.94
CA PHE A 37 4.22 16.04 -31.80
C PHE A 37 4.38 17.53 -32.19
N VAL A 38 3.86 18.44 -31.37
CA VAL A 38 3.95 19.90 -31.58
C VAL A 38 5.17 20.56 -30.93
N ASP A 39 5.59 20.07 -29.77
CA ASP A 39 6.77 20.55 -29.04
C ASP A 39 8.06 19.87 -29.53
N GLU A 40 9.15 20.63 -29.65
CA GLU A 40 10.48 20.04 -29.88
C GLU A 40 11.04 19.38 -28.60
N LEU A 41 11.75 18.27 -28.77
CA LEU A 41 12.44 17.55 -27.69
C LEU A 41 13.52 18.45 -27.06
N PRO A 42 13.45 18.74 -25.75
CA PRO A 42 14.44 19.59 -25.10
C PRO A 42 15.87 19.02 -25.15
N HIS A 43 16.84 19.93 -25.26
CA HIS A 43 18.23 19.64 -24.94
C HIS A 43 18.37 19.71 -23.42
N LEU A 44 18.60 18.56 -22.77
CA LEU A 44 18.87 18.54 -21.33
C LEU A 44 20.17 19.33 -21.04
N PRO A 45 20.20 20.22 -20.03
CA PRO A 45 21.43 20.89 -19.64
C PRO A 45 22.48 19.87 -19.20
N LYS A 46 23.75 20.10 -19.54
CA LYS A 46 24.88 19.27 -19.09
C LYS A 46 25.68 19.99 -18.01
N ILE A 47 26.03 19.27 -16.95
CA ILE A 47 26.99 19.69 -15.92
C ILE A 47 28.16 18.70 -15.96
N LEU A 48 29.40 19.20 -15.98
CA LEU A 48 30.58 18.34 -15.85
C LEU A 48 30.84 18.07 -14.37
N GLY A 49 30.97 16.79 -13.99
CA GLY A 49 31.35 16.34 -12.63
C GLY A 49 32.86 16.40 -12.35
N PHE A 50 33.61 17.11 -13.19
CA PHE A 50 35.06 17.27 -13.14
C PHE A 50 35.43 18.66 -13.65
N ASP A 51 36.60 19.15 -13.26
CA ASP A 51 37.21 20.36 -13.81
C ASP A 51 38.39 20.00 -14.73
N ILE A 52 38.81 20.95 -15.58
CA ILE A 52 39.98 20.79 -16.45
C ILE A 52 40.99 21.85 -16.06
N VAL A 53 42.06 21.44 -15.36
CA VAL A 53 43.15 22.31 -14.93
C VAL A 53 44.39 21.97 -15.75
N SER A 54 44.91 22.94 -16.50
CA SER A 54 46.08 22.77 -17.40
C SER A 54 45.94 21.59 -18.39
N GLY A 55 44.71 21.29 -18.83
CA GLY A 55 44.40 20.18 -19.75
C GLY A 55 44.24 18.81 -19.08
N VAL A 56 44.42 18.71 -17.75
CA VAL A 56 44.24 17.49 -16.97
C VAL A 56 42.89 17.53 -16.25
N PRO A 57 42.06 16.46 -16.30
CA PRO A 57 40.85 16.39 -15.50
C PRO A 57 41.17 16.27 -14.00
N GLY A 58 40.47 17.06 -13.18
CA GLY A 58 40.56 17.04 -11.73
C GLY A 58 39.19 16.93 -11.05
N SER A 59 39.20 16.51 -9.79
CA SER A 59 38.00 16.35 -8.97
C SER A 59 37.25 17.67 -8.80
N LYS A 60 35.92 17.61 -8.66
CA LYS A 60 35.05 18.80 -8.62
C LYS A 60 33.94 18.69 -7.61
N SER A 61 33.63 19.81 -6.97
CA SER A 61 32.43 19.98 -6.14
C SER A 61 31.32 20.67 -6.92
N LEU A 62 30.11 20.12 -6.82
CA LEU A 62 28.88 20.63 -7.42
C LEU A 62 27.88 20.97 -6.31
N GLU A 63 27.19 22.09 -6.43
CA GLU A 63 25.98 22.38 -5.67
C GLU A 63 24.77 22.21 -6.58
N ILE A 64 23.88 21.28 -6.23
CA ILE A 64 22.68 20.99 -7.01
C ILE A 64 21.46 21.10 -6.10
N GLY A 65 20.65 22.11 -6.35
CA GLY A 65 19.45 22.40 -5.57
C GLY A 65 18.19 21.74 -6.13
N MET A 66 17.28 21.39 -5.23
CA MET A 66 15.91 20.95 -5.50
C MET A 66 14.98 22.15 -5.34
N PHE A 67 14.31 22.57 -6.42
CA PHE A 67 13.50 23.78 -6.44
C PHE A 67 12.08 23.52 -6.92
N GLU A 68 11.08 24.09 -6.23
CA GLU A 68 9.73 24.22 -6.78
C GLU A 68 9.72 25.30 -7.88
N LYS A 69 9.19 24.97 -9.06
CA LYS A 69 8.96 25.92 -10.17
C LYS A 69 7.77 25.52 -11.02
N LYS A 70 7.38 26.39 -11.95
CA LYS A 70 6.47 26.05 -13.04
C LYS A 70 7.24 25.49 -14.24
N TRP A 71 6.72 24.44 -14.86
CA TRP A 71 7.23 23.80 -16.07
C TRP A 71 6.11 23.57 -17.08
N LYS A 72 6.40 23.66 -18.39
CA LYS A 72 5.37 23.58 -19.43
C LYS A 72 5.56 22.31 -20.27
N PHE A 73 4.91 21.22 -19.85
CA PHE A 73 5.02 19.91 -20.49
C PHE A 73 4.46 19.86 -21.92
N HIS A 74 3.48 20.70 -22.27
CA HIS A 74 2.91 20.78 -23.61
C HIS A 74 2.56 22.22 -23.97
N ARG A 75 2.58 22.59 -25.26
CA ARG A 75 2.22 23.92 -25.78
C ARG A 75 0.85 24.39 -25.29
N ASP A 76 -0.11 23.49 -25.19
CA ASP A 76 -1.53 23.81 -24.93
C ASP A 76 -1.95 23.51 -23.48
N LEU A 77 -1.04 22.92 -22.68
CA LEU A 77 -1.22 22.73 -21.24
C LEU A 77 -0.78 23.99 -20.45
N PRO A 78 -1.52 24.42 -19.40
CA PRO A 78 -1.05 25.45 -18.49
C PRO A 78 0.25 25.05 -17.75
N PRO A 79 1.09 26.01 -17.31
CA PRO A 79 2.33 25.68 -16.59
C PRO A 79 2.10 24.92 -15.27
N THR A 80 2.60 23.69 -15.23
CA THR A 80 2.52 22.72 -14.14
C THR A 80 3.49 23.05 -13.00
N PRO A 81 3.07 23.06 -11.72
CA PRO A 81 4.02 23.09 -10.61
C PRO A 81 4.77 21.76 -10.51
N VAL A 82 6.09 21.83 -10.39
CA VAL A 82 7.01 20.68 -10.34
C VAL A 82 8.14 20.95 -9.36
N TYR A 83 8.83 19.88 -8.95
CA TYR A 83 10.16 19.99 -8.35
C TYR A 83 11.22 19.66 -9.40
N ALA A 84 12.30 20.45 -9.40
CA ALA A 84 13.32 20.40 -10.44
C ALA A 84 14.72 20.48 -9.82
N PHE A 85 15.63 19.64 -10.29
CA PHE A 85 17.05 19.73 -9.94
C PHE A 85 17.78 20.77 -10.80
N GLY A 86 18.75 21.49 -10.23
CA GLY A 86 19.71 22.30 -10.98
C GLY A 86 20.59 23.18 -10.10
N VAL A 87 21.55 23.89 -10.70
CA VAL A 87 22.44 24.83 -9.97
C VAL A 87 21.73 26.11 -9.50
N SER A 88 20.50 26.35 -9.92
CA SER A 88 19.65 27.46 -9.44
C SER A 88 18.19 27.22 -9.83
N LYS A 89 17.23 27.83 -9.12
CA LYS A 89 15.79 27.79 -9.48
C LYS A 89 15.51 28.19 -10.95
N ARG A 90 16.30 29.12 -11.50
CA ARG A 90 16.21 29.55 -12.90
C ARG A 90 16.60 28.42 -13.85
N THR A 91 17.77 27.80 -13.64
CA THR A 91 18.36 26.78 -14.51
C THR A 91 17.88 25.36 -14.23
N ALA A 92 17.14 25.12 -13.15
CA ALA A 92 16.59 23.82 -12.82
C ALA A 92 15.56 23.34 -13.87
N THR A 93 15.59 22.06 -14.21
CA THR A 93 14.75 21.44 -15.24
C THR A 93 14.09 20.16 -14.74
N VAL A 94 13.05 19.69 -15.44
CA VAL A 94 12.48 18.34 -15.27
C VAL A 94 12.54 17.62 -16.63
N PRO A 95 13.32 16.53 -16.79
CA PRO A 95 14.31 15.99 -15.85
C PRO A 95 15.41 17.01 -15.49
N GLY A 96 16.11 16.73 -14.39
CA GLY A 96 17.29 17.49 -13.97
C GLY A 96 18.44 17.47 -15.00
N PRO A 97 19.47 18.33 -14.80
CA PRO A 97 20.64 18.36 -15.67
C PRO A 97 21.34 17.00 -15.75
N THR A 98 21.82 16.64 -16.93
CA THR A 98 22.70 15.48 -17.12
C THR A 98 24.06 15.78 -16.51
N ILE A 99 24.48 15.00 -15.51
CA ILE A 99 25.83 15.10 -14.93
C ILE A 99 26.75 14.16 -15.73
N GLU A 100 27.82 14.69 -16.32
CA GLU A 100 28.81 13.90 -17.06
C GLU A 100 30.13 13.87 -16.27
N ALA A 101 30.49 12.68 -15.79
CA ALA A 101 31.68 12.42 -14.99
C ALA A 101 32.73 11.63 -15.78
N LEU A 102 33.96 11.59 -15.29
CA LEU A 102 35.04 10.77 -15.85
C LEU A 102 35.41 9.63 -14.91
N TYR A 103 35.75 8.50 -15.50
CA TYR A 103 36.28 7.31 -14.81
C TYR A 103 37.43 7.67 -13.86
N GLY A 104 37.26 7.37 -12.58
CA GLY A 104 38.27 7.53 -11.53
C GLY A 104 38.60 8.98 -11.14
N ILE A 105 37.77 9.96 -11.53
CA ILE A 105 37.86 11.35 -11.09
C ILE A 105 36.73 11.61 -10.08
N ASP A 106 37.04 12.10 -8.89
CA ASP A 106 36.03 12.30 -7.85
C ASP A 106 35.07 13.43 -8.19
N THR A 107 33.77 13.15 -8.10
CA THR A 107 32.71 14.14 -8.12
C THR A 107 32.12 14.25 -6.73
N TYR A 108 32.15 15.45 -6.15
CA TYR A 108 31.46 15.77 -4.90
C TYR A 108 30.16 16.51 -5.23
N VAL A 109 29.04 16.12 -4.65
CA VAL A 109 27.74 16.79 -4.88
C VAL A 109 27.07 17.13 -3.55
N THR A 110 26.92 18.42 -3.29
CA THR A 110 26.09 18.94 -2.20
C THR A 110 24.67 19.09 -2.72
N TRP A 111 23.81 18.14 -2.38
CA TRP A 111 22.40 18.14 -2.75
C TRP A 111 21.62 19.06 -1.82
N GLN A 112 21.22 20.24 -2.29
CA GLN A 112 20.56 21.24 -1.46
C GLN A 112 19.03 21.16 -1.61
N ASN A 113 18.31 21.07 -0.50
CA ASN A 113 16.86 21.15 -0.52
C ASN A 113 16.42 22.63 -0.36
N HIS A 114 15.73 23.16 -1.38
CA HIS A 114 15.11 24.50 -1.40
C HIS A 114 13.60 24.42 -1.63
N LEU A 115 12.98 23.30 -1.25
CA LEU A 115 11.56 23.02 -1.42
C LEU A 115 10.69 23.71 -0.35
N PRO A 116 9.39 23.93 -0.62
CA PRO A 116 8.46 24.53 0.34
C PRO A 116 8.20 23.65 1.57
N SER A 117 7.41 24.17 2.53
CA SER A 117 7.03 23.44 3.74
C SER A 117 5.95 22.36 3.53
N LYS A 118 5.23 22.41 2.40
CA LYS A 118 4.11 21.51 2.04
C LYS A 118 4.34 20.91 0.66
N HIS A 119 4.00 19.64 0.49
CA HIS A 119 4.17 18.93 -0.77
C HIS A 119 3.12 19.34 -1.82
N ILE A 120 3.50 19.45 -3.11
CA ILE A 120 2.60 19.85 -4.21
C ILE A 120 1.62 18.74 -4.63
N LEU A 121 1.89 17.50 -4.26
CA LEU A 121 1.02 16.33 -4.44
C LEU A 121 0.49 15.85 -3.08
N PRO A 122 -0.72 15.25 -3.02
CA PRO A 122 -1.16 14.50 -1.85
C PRO A 122 -0.21 13.33 -1.57
N TRP A 123 -0.08 12.93 -0.31
CA TRP A 123 0.70 11.76 0.08
C TRP A 123 0.15 11.10 1.33
N ASP A 124 0.32 9.79 1.37
CA ASP A 124 -0.22 8.96 2.42
C ASP A 124 0.69 8.94 3.65
N ARG A 125 0.10 9.19 4.82
CA ARG A 125 0.77 9.21 6.13
C ARG A 125 0.61 7.90 6.90
N THR A 126 -0.19 6.96 6.38
CA THR A 126 -0.40 5.63 6.99
C THR A 126 0.70 4.63 6.63
N ILE A 127 1.43 4.88 5.53
CA ILE A 127 2.66 4.16 5.20
C ILE A 127 3.85 4.79 5.94
N VAL A 128 4.88 3.98 6.20
CA VAL A 128 6.14 4.43 6.82
C VAL A 128 6.77 5.50 5.93
N THR A 129 6.99 6.68 6.49
CA THR A 129 7.36 7.89 5.75
C THR A 129 8.38 8.72 6.53
N ALA A 130 9.34 9.28 5.80
CA ALA A 130 10.18 10.36 6.27
C ALA A 130 9.28 11.51 6.75
N THR A 131 9.27 11.74 8.06
CA THR A 131 8.43 12.75 8.71
C THR A 131 9.30 13.62 9.62
N PRO A 132 9.44 14.92 9.33
CA PRO A 132 10.13 15.85 10.22
C PRO A 132 9.43 15.94 11.58
N THR A 133 10.21 16.13 12.65
CA THR A 133 9.75 16.31 14.03
C THR A 133 8.71 17.41 14.13
N ASN A 134 8.95 18.55 13.47
CA ASN A 134 8.01 19.68 13.46
C ASN A 134 6.87 19.53 12.43
N LYS A 135 6.83 18.40 11.69
CA LYS A 135 5.87 18.11 10.61
C LYS A 135 5.86 19.17 9.49
N THR A 136 6.97 19.90 9.32
CA THR A 136 7.16 20.98 8.34
C THR A 136 8.38 20.75 7.47
N GLY A 137 8.25 20.99 6.16
CA GLY A 137 9.32 20.70 5.20
C GLY A 137 9.10 19.37 4.50
N ILE A 138 9.64 19.26 3.28
CA ILE A 138 9.62 18.02 2.49
C ILE A 138 10.97 17.33 2.68
N PRO A 139 11.02 16.13 3.26
CA PRO A 139 12.22 15.30 3.28
C PRO A 139 12.62 14.85 1.87
N THR A 140 13.92 14.86 1.64
CA THR A 140 14.56 14.43 0.39
C THR A 140 15.88 13.72 0.68
N THR A 141 16.26 12.74 -0.13
CA THR A 141 17.60 12.14 -0.17
C THR A 141 17.87 11.71 -1.59
N VAL A 142 19.10 11.86 -2.10
CA VAL A 142 19.39 11.60 -3.52
C VAL A 142 20.20 10.30 -3.65
N HIS A 143 19.60 9.32 -4.31
CA HIS A 143 20.29 8.10 -4.72
C HIS A 143 20.91 8.28 -6.10
N LEU A 144 22.13 7.77 -6.28
CA LEU A 144 22.77 7.64 -7.59
C LEU A 144 22.61 6.19 -8.07
N HIS A 145 21.51 5.94 -8.79
CA HIS A 145 21.14 4.61 -9.29
C HIS A 145 22.20 4.02 -10.21
N GLY A 146 22.68 2.85 -9.82
CA GLY A 146 23.78 2.15 -10.46
C GLY A 146 25.18 2.62 -10.04
N GLY A 147 25.28 3.50 -9.05
CA GLY A 147 26.54 3.91 -8.42
C GLY A 147 27.15 2.81 -7.57
N MET A 148 28.47 2.64 -7.68
CA MET A 148 29.28 1.88 -6.73
C MET A 148 29.91 2.86 -5.74
N VAL A 149 29.13 3.34 -4.78
CA VAL A 149 29.46 4.50 -3.93
C VAL A 149 29.47 4.12 -2.45
N GLU A 150 30.09 4.92 -1.58
CA GLU A 150 30.04 4.72 -0.12
C GLU A 150 28.59 4.84 0.42
N PRO A 151 28.20 4.13 1.50
CA PRO A 151 26.80 4.05 1.92
C PRO A 151 26.25 5.41 2.39
N GLN A 152 27.12 6.28 2.93
CA GLN A 152 26.77 7.66 3.31
C GLN A 152 26.45 8.56 2.10
N SER A 153 26.90 8.19 0.90
CA SER A 153 26.66 8.89 -0.36
C SER A 153 25.68 8.17 -1.29
N ASP A 154 25.26 6.96 -0.94
CA ASP A 154 24.31 6.13 -1.70
C ASP A 154 22.87 6.66 -1.66
N GLY A 155 22.52 7.52 -0.70
CA GLY A 155 21.17 8.08 -0.61
C GLY A 155 20.15 7.17 0.07
N PHE A 156 20.58 6.36 1.03
CA PHE A 156 19.74 5.48 1.85
C PHE A 156 18.46 6.19 2.35
N ALA A 157 17.33 5.47 2.38
CA ALA A 157 16.01 6.07 2.51
C ALA A 157 15.75 6.84 3.82
N ASN A 158 16.41 6.44 4.92
CA ASN A 158 16.37 7.13 6.21
C ASN A 158 17.45 8.22 6.37
N SER A 159 18.30 8.45 5.37
CA SER A 159 19.30 9.52 5.33
C SER A 159 18.74 10.81 4.72
N TRP A 160 17.43 11.03 4.85
CA TRP A 160 16.73 12.20 4.33
C TRP A 160 17.10 13.48 5.07
N PHE A 161 16.86 14.62 4.41
CA PHE A 161 16.97 15.95 4.99
C PHE A 161 15.91 16.90 4.42
N THR A 162 15.55 17.90 5.20
CA THR A 162 14.62 18.96 4.81
C THR A 162 15.35 20.19 4.30
N ALA A 163 14.60 21.20 3.83
CA ALA A 163 15.16 22.43 3.28
C ALA A 163 16.17 23.12 4.22
N GLY A 164 17.35 23.46 3.69
CA GLY A 164 18.46 24.01 4.46
C GLY A 164 19.04 23.08 5.53
N PHE A 165 18.89 21.76 5.37
CA PHE A 165 19.36 20.73 6.31
C PHE A 165 18.86 20.87 7.76
N ARG A 166 17.74 21.57 7.98
CA ARG A 166 17.21 21.90 9.32
C ARG A 166 16.82 20.67 10.14
N GLU A 167 16.15 19.72 9.49
CA GLU A 167 15.82 18.41 10.04
C GLU A 167 16.35 17.31 9.12
N LYS A 168 16.77 16.20 9.74
CA LYS A 168 17.54 15.10 9.13
C LYS A 168 17.02 13.77 9.68
N GLY A 169 17.02 12.73 8.85
CA GLY A 169 16.65 11.38 9.25
C GLY A 169 17.73 10.67 10.06
N SER A 170 17.37 9.56 10.69
CA SER A 170 18.19 8.86 11.70
C SER A 170 19.56 8.40 11.20
N THR A 171 19.67 8.08 9.91
CA THR A 171 20.91 7.55 9.32
C THR A 171 21.69 8.60 8.52
N TRP A 172 21.28 9.87 8.56
CA TRP A 172 22.01 10.97 7.93
C TRP A 172 23.35 11.21 8.62
N THR A 173 24.43 11.23 7.84
CA THR A 173 25.81 11.34 8.37
C THR A 173 26.68 12.35 7.62
N LYS A 174 26.31 12.78 6.41
CA LYS A 174 27.13 13.61 5.52
C LYS A 174 26.27 14.53 4.66
N GLU A 175 26.75 15.75 4.41
CA GLU A 175 26.04 16.76 3.61
C GLU A 175 26.38 16.68 2.11
N THR A 176 27.64 16.41 1.81
CA THR A 176 28.16 16.33 0.44
C THR A 176 28.41 14.88 0.07
N SER A 177 27.67 14.36 -0.91
CA SER A 177 27.92 13.03 -1.46
C SER A 177 29.26 12.99 -2.20
N HIS A 178 29.99 11.88 -2.11
CA HIS A 178 31.24 11.62 -2.83
C HIS A 178 31.04 10.43 -3.78
N TYR A 179 31.28 10.67 -5.06
CA TYR A 179 31.26 9.68 -6.13
C TYR A 179 32.67 9.57 -6.71
N ASP A 180 33.38 8.46 -6.44
CA ASP A 180 34.76 8.25 -6.92
C ASP A 180 34.85 7.93 -8.42
N ASN A 181 33.70 7.59 -9.03
CA ASN A 181 33.53 7.19 -10.42
C ASN A 181 34.46 6.03 -10.86
N ARG A 182 34.87 5.13 -9.96
CA ARG A 182 35.85 4.05 -10.26
C ARG A 182 35.23 2.78 -10.89
N GLN A 183 33.91 2.76 -11.06
CA GLN A 183 33.18 1.72 -11.82
C GLN A 183 33.34 1.88 -13.34
N GLN A 184 32.89 0.87 -14.10
CA GLN A 184 32.89 0.92 -15.57
C GLN A 184 32.12 2.12 -16.15
N PRO A 185 32.51 2.66 -17.33
CA PRO A 185 31.72 3.68 -18.01
C PRO A 185 30.34 3.16 -18.42
N GLY A 186 29.30 3.98 -18.28
CA GLY A 186 27.92 3.54 -18.45
C GLY A 186 26.88 4.61 -18.11
N ASN A 187 25.61 4.19 -18.11
CA ASN A 187 24.45 5.03 -17.80
C ASN A 187 24.02 4.84 -16.35
N LEU A 188 23.98 5.93 -15.61
CA LEU A 188 23.42 6.01 -14.28
C LEU A 188 22.31 7.08 -14.31
N TRP A 189 21.55 7.19 -13.25
CA TRP A 189 20.62 8.29 -13.06
C TRP A 189 20.53 8.61 -11.57
N TYR A 190 20.20 9.84 -11.23
CA TYR A 190 20.02 10.27 -9.85
C TYR A 190 18.56 10.63 -9.63
N HIS A 191 18.01 10.28 -8.47
CA HIS A 191 16.61 10.55 -8.12
C HIS A 191 16.42 10.64 -6.61
N ASP A 192 15.28 11.19 -6.19
CA ASP A 192 14.92 11.15 -4.78
C ASP A 192 14.60 9.71 -4.31
N HIS A 193 15.00 9.36 -3.09
CA HIS A 193 14.79 8.05 -2.46
C HIS A 193 14.29 8.18 -1.00
N ALA A 194 13.62 9.28 -0.64
CA ALA A 194 13.22 9.53 0.75
C ALA A 194 12.14 8.54 1.20
N MET A 195 12.32 7.96 2.41
CA MET A 195 11.43 6.94 2.99
C MET A 195 9.95 7.27 2.78
N GLY A 196 9.20 6.39 2.13
CA GLY A 196 7.77 6.56 1.85
C GLY A 196 7.38 7.74 0.93
N LEU A 197 8.33 8.58 0.50
CA LEU A 197 8.10 9.76 -0.35
C LEU A 197 8.70 9.60 -1.76
N THR A 198 9.62 8.64 -2.00
CA THR A 198 10.22 8.32 -3.31
C THR A 198 9.22 8.43 -4.47
N ARG A 199 8.06 7.76 -4.38
CA ARG A 199 7.04 7.77 -5.45
C ARG A 199 6.53 9.18 -5.77
N ILE A 200 6.29 10.03 -4.77
CA ILE A 200 5.73 11.38 -4.97
C ILE A 200 6.81 12.41 -5.33
N ASN A 201 8.03 12.26 -4.81
CA ASN A 201 9.15 13.15 -5.10
C ASN A 201 9.65 12.94 -6.55
N ILE A 202 9.70 11.68 -7.01
CA ILE A 202 9.90 11.34 -8.43
C ILE A 202 8.71 11.82 -9.27
N LEU A 203 7.46 11.60 -8.83
CA LEU A 203 6.29 12.06 -9.58
C LEU A 203 6.29 13.59 -9.77
N ALA A 204 6.70 14.34 -8.74
CA ALA A 204 6.87 15.79 -8.76
C ALA A 204 8.02 16.28 -9.68
N GLY A 205 9.03 15.44 -9.98
CA GLY A 205 10.09 15.74 -10.96
C GLY A 205 11.53 15.57 -10.50
N LEU A 206 11.79 15.03 -9.30
CA LEU A 206 13.15 14.86 -8.76
C LEU A 206 13.87 13.63 -9.33
N PHE A 207 14.32 13.73 -10.58
CA PHE A 207 15.22 12.77 -11.23
C PHE A 207 16.03 13.40 -12.38
N GLY A 208 17.19 12.84 -12.73
CA GLY A 208 18.04 13.27 -13.85
C GLY A 208 19.11 12.24 -14.21
N ALA A 209 19.78 12.39 -15.37
CA ALA A 209 20.78 11.43 -15.84
C ALA A 209 22.19 11.68 -15.28
N TYR A 210 22.96 10.61 -15.09
CA TYR A 210 24.38 10.65 -14.74
C TYR A 210 25.16 9.74 -15.67
N ILE A 211 26.25 10.20 -16.28
CA ILE A 211 27.00 9.42 -17.28
C ILE A 211 28.47 9.39 -16.92
N ILE A 212 29.00 8.19 -16.66
CA ILE A 212 30.44 7.99 -16.45
C ILE A 212 31.08 7.72 -17.81
N ARG A 213 32.01 8.58 -18.20
CA ARG A 213 32.81 8.46 -19.43
C ARG A 213 34.18 7.88 -19.15
N HIS A 214 34.69 7.09 -20.09
CA HIS A 214 36.09 6.68 -20.10
C HIS A 214 36.64 6.80 -21.53
N PRO A 215 37.10 8.00 -21.95
CA PRO A 215 37.52 8.25 -23.33
C PRO A 215 38.54 7.25 -23.88
N LYS A 216 39.46 6.76 -23.03
CA LYS A 216 40.46 5.74 -23.39
C LYS A 216 39.85 4.41 -23.84
N SER A 217 38.75 3.99 -23.22
CA SER A 217 38.02 2.77 -23.57
C SER A 217 36.90 2.98 -24.59
N GLU A 218 36.22 4.14 -24.57
CA GLU A 218 35.10 4.44 -25.48
C GLU A 218 35.55 4.90 -26.88
N ALA A 219 36.65 5.65 -27.00
CA ALA A 219 37.09 6.20 -28.29
C ALA A 219 37.38 5.12 -29.37
N PRO A 220 37.95 3.95 -29.05
CA PRO A 220 38.07 2.83 -29.99
C PRO A 220 36.73 2.33 -30.54
N LEU A 221 35.62 2.49 -29.81
CA LEU A 221 34.30 2.07 -30.30
C LEU A 221 33.82 2.96 -31.45
N ARG A 222 34.13 4.27 -31.40
CA ARG A 222 33.66 5.33 -32.30
C ARG A 222 32.13 5.34 -32.50
N LEU A 223 31.40 5.11 -31.41
CA LEU A 223 29.94 5.28 -31.36
C LEU A 223 29.55 6.74 -31.70
N PRO A 224 28.28 7.01 -32.08
CA PRO A 224 27.78 8.37 -32.17
C PRO A 224 28.04 9.12 -30.86
N SER A 225 28.53 10.35 -30.97
CA SER A 225 29.10 11.13 -29.85
C SER A 225 28.92 12.63 -30.07
N GLY A 226 29.03 13.41 -28.98
CA GLY A 226 28.71 14.83 -28.95
C GLY A 226 27.22 15.11 -28.71
N ASP A 227 26.90 16.31 -28.22
CA ASP A 227 25.59 16.65 -27.64
C ASP A 227 24.40 16.61 -28.62
N GLU A 228 24.67 16.54 -29.93
CA GLU A 228 23.67 16.32 -30.97
C GLU A 228 23.38 14.82 -31.20
N PHE A 229 24.40 13.95 -31.11
CA PHE A 229 24.32 12.55 -31.56
C PHE A 229 24.36 11.52 -30.43
N ASP A 230 24.69 11.89 -29.20
CA ASP A 230 24.62 11.06 -27.99
C ASP A 230 23.65 11.72 -27.00
N ARG A 231 22.44 11.16 -26.91
CA ARG A 231 21.25 11.84 -26.35
C ARG A 231 20.58 10.96 -25.28
N PRO A 232 20.45 11.43 -24.02
CA PRO A 232 19.50 10.83 -23.09
C PRO A 232 18.06 11.04 -23.58
N LEU A 233 17.27 9.97 -23.53
CA LEU A 233 15.81 10.00 -23.69
C LEU A 233 15.22 9.46 -22.40
N ILE A 234 14.93 10.36 -21.46
CA ILE A 234 14.31 10.02 -20.18
C ILE A 234 12.80 10.04 -20.40
N VAL A 235 12.20 8.85 -20.43
CA VAL A 235 10.79 8.62 -20.69
C VAL A 235 10.07 8.42 -19.37
N PHE A 236 8.94 9.09 -19.18
CA PHE A 236 8.07 8.92 -18.01
C PHE A 236 6.63 9.30 -18.37
N ASP A 237 5.67 8.91 -17.55
CA ASP A 237 4.24 9.18 -17.77
C ASP A 237 3.66 10.05 -16.66
N ARG A 238 2.74 10.96 -17.02
CA ARG A 238 1.97 11.76 -16.05
C ARG A 238 0.53 11.88 -16.53
N SER A 239 -0.37 12.17 -15.60
CA SER A 239 -1.70 12.70 -15.87
C SER A 239 -1.74 14.14 -15.36
N PHE A 240 -2.58 14.97 -15.97
CA PHE A 240 -2.72 16.38 -15.60
C PHE A 240 -4.17 16.71 -15.27
N SER A 241 -4.39 17.71 -14.42
CA SER A 241 -5.69 18.33 -14.20
C SER A 241 -5.91 19.45 -15.22
N THR A 242 -7.15 19.87 -15.44
CA THR A 242 -7.49 20.96 -16.39
C THR A 242 -6.82 22.30 -16.08
N ASN A 243 -6.47 22.55 -14.81
CA ASN A 243 -5.69 23.72 -14.36
C ASN A 243 -4.16 23.61 -14.64
N GLY A 244 -3.71 22.49 -15.21
CA GLY A 244 -2.31 22.17 -15.50
C GLY A 244 -1.50 21.55 -14.36
N SER A 245 -2.05 21.29 -13.17
CA SER A 245 -1.34 20.52 -12.11
C SER A 245 -1.14 19.06 -12.51
N ILE A 246 -0.15 18.38 -11.92
CA ILE A 246 -0.06 16.91 -12.01
C ILE A 246 -1.28 16.34 -11.29
N TYR A 247 -2.05 15.51 -11.99
CA TYR A 247 -3.15 14.76 -11.42
C TYR A 247 -2.62 13.49 -10.75
N LEU A 248 -2.98 13.33 -9.49
CA LEU A 248 -2.80 12.12 -8.68
C LEU A 248 -4.11 11.93 -7.91
N ASN A 249 -4.69 10.72 -7.98
CA ASN A 249 -5.93 10.45 -7.26
C ASN A 249 -5.72 10.67 -5.76
N ARG A 250 -6.61 11.46 -5.14
CA ARG A 250 -6.60 11.76 -3.70
C ARG A 250 -7.22 10.65 -2.86
N VAL A 251 -7.79 9.63 -3.50
CA VAL A 251 -8.35 8.44 -2.86
C VAL A 251 -7.51 7.25 -3.31
N GLY A 252 -6.97 6.51 -2.33
CA GLY A 252 -6.29 5.25 -2.58
C GLY A 252 -7.22 4.21 -3.21
N ASP A 253 -6.67 3.09 -3.68
CA ASP A 253 -7.50 1.94 -4.08
C ASP A 253 -8.12 1.24 -2.86
N ASN A 254 -7.52 1.48 -1.70
CA ASN A 254 -7.94 0.94 -0.42
C ASN A 254 -7.99 2.06 0.65
N PRO A 255 -8.94 3.00 0.55
CA PRO A 255 -8.84 4.30 1.22
C PRO A 255 -9.10 4.27 2.73
N SER A 256 -9.66 3.17 3.26
CA SER A 256 -9.73 2.92 4.71
C SER A 256 -8.39 2.62 5.35
N ILE A 257 -7.41 2.23 4.53
CA ILE A 257 -6.17 1.60 4.96
C ILE A 257 -5.01 2.51 4.56
N HIS A 258 -5.00 2.83 3.28
CA HIS A 258 -4.10 3.76 2.65
C HIS A 258 -4.95 4.84 1.93
N PRO A 259 -5.40 5.88 2.67
CA PRO A 259 -6.29 6.94 2.17
C PRO A 259 -5.90 7.60 0.86
N HIS A 260 -4.60 7.65 0.53
CA HIS A 260 -4.05 8.37 -0.62
C HIS A 260 -3.09 7.55 -1.48
N TRP A 261 -2.67 6.37 -1.04
CA TRP A 261 -1.71 5.54 -1.76
C TRP A 261 -2.40 4.48 -2.62
N ARG A 262 -1.70 3.97 -3.64
CA ARG A 262 -2.21 3.02 -4.64
C ARG A 262 -1.09 2.05 -5.04
N PRO A 263 -1.40 0.80 -5.48
CA PRO A 263 -0.50 -0.08 -6.24
C PRO A 263 0.52 0.68 -7.07
N GLU A 264 0.01 1.37 -8.07
CA GLU A 264 0.81 1.82 -9.19
C GLU A 264 0.31 3.19 -9.64
N TYR A 265 1.15 3.87 -10.40
CA TYR A 265 0.77 5.10 -11.06
C TYR A 265 0.98 4.97 -12.56
N PHE A 266 -0.13 5.09 -13.29
CA PHE A 266 -0.16 5.10 -14.75
C PHE A 266 -0.69 6.46 -15.21
N GLY A 267 0.21 7.26 -15.78
CA GLY A 267 -0.12 8.51 -16.45
C GLY A 267 -0.75 8.26 -17.82
N ASN A 268 -1.68 9.12 -18.23
CA ASN A 268 -2.33 9.10 -19.55
C ASN A 268 -1.55 9.88 -20.64
N THR A 269 -0.47 10.57 -20.24
CA THR A 269 0.37 11.39 -21.12
C THR A 269 1.82 10.93 -21.04
N ILE A 270 2.40 10.52 -22.18
CA ILE A 270 3.80 10.08 -22.26
C ILE A 270 4.72 11.27 -22.52
N ILE A 271 5.76 11.38 -21.70
CA ILE A 271 6.68 12.51 -21.65
C ILE A 271 8.10 12.02 -21.94
N VAL A 272 8.83 12.74 -22.80
CA VAL A 272 10.25 12.52 -23.05
C VAL A 272 11.00 13.82 -22.79
N ASN A 273 12.03 13.77 -21.91
CA ASN A 273 12.84 14.93 -21.51
C ASN A 273 12.02 16.17 -21.10
N GLY A 274 10.85 15.97 -20.47
CA GLY A 274 10.01 17.06 -19.95
C GLY A 274 9.02 17.66 -20.96
N LYS A 275 8.81 17.03 -22.13
CA LYS A 275 7.73 17.37 -23.07
C LYS A 275 6.83 16.19 -23.37
N ALA A 276 5.52 16.42 -23.46
CA ALA A 276 4.52 15.43 -23.86
C ALA A 276 4.62 15.17 -25.38
N TRP A 277 4.70 13.90 -25.79
CA TRP A 277 4.88 13.43 -27.18
C TRP A 277 5.71 14.36 -28.07
N PRO A 278 6.97 14.65 -27.72
CA PRO A 278 7.74 15.64 -28.46
C PRO A 278 8.09 15.13 -29.85
N ARG A 279 8.53 16.04 -30.70
CA ARG A 279 9.24 15.69 -31.93
C ARG A 279 10.72 16.03 -31.85
N MET A 280 11.55 15.33 -32.61
CA MET A 280 12.96 15.64 -32.79
C MET A 280 13.32 15.60 -34.27
N THR A 281 13.89 16.68 -34.79
CA THR A 281 14.50 16.66 -36.13
C THR A 281 15.87 15.99 -36.05
N VAL A 282 16.09 14.97 -36.90
CA VAL A 282 17.33 14.20 -36.98
C VAL A 282 17.92 14.23 -38.37
N ARG A 283 19.25 14.32 -38.45
CA ARG A 283 20.00 14.08 -39.68
C ARG A 283 19.86 12.61 -40.09
N ARG A 284 19.93 12.32 -41.39
CA ARG A 284 19.82 10.96 -41.92
C ARG A 284 21.14 10.19 -41.73
N ARG A 285 21.43 9.82 -40.49
CA ARG A 285 22.65 9.15 -40.00
C ARG A 285 22.41 8.38 -38.70
N LYS A 286 23.45 7.80 -38.08
CA LYS A 286 23.36 7.13 -36.79
C LYS A 286 23.32 8.12 -35.62
N TYR A 287 22.46 7.84 -34.66
CA TYR A 287 22.36 8.51 -33.35
C TYR A 287 22.46 7.45 -32.25
N ARG A 288 23.04 7.81 -31.10
CA ARG A 288 23.06 7.04 -29.87
C ARG A 288 22.03 7.62 -28.91
N PHE A 289 21.12 6.78 -28.45
CA PHE A 289 20.09 7.13 -27.48
C PHE A 289 20.27 6.31 -26.21
N ARG A 290 20.21 6.99 -25.06
CA ARG A 290 20.23 6.37 -23.73
C ARG A 290 18.80 6.46 -23.20
N VAL A 291 18.02 5.43 -23.48
CA VAL A 291 16.59 5.40 -23.18
C VAL A 291 16.44 4.92 -21.73
N LEU A 292 16.09 5.83 -20.83
CA LEU A 292 15.80 5.54 -19.42
C LEU A 292 14.29 5.53 -19.22
N ASN A 293 13.76 4.47 -18.61
CA ASN A 293 12.40 4.48 -18.09
C ASN A 293 12.40 5.05 -16.66
N ALA A 294 11.90 6.28 -16.49
CA ALA A 294 11.72 6.98 -15.22
C ALA A 294 10.23 7.11 -14.83
N SER A 295 9.37 6.24 -15.36
CA SER A 295 7.99 6.08 -14.88
C SER A 295 7.95 5.45 -13.48
N ASN A 296 6.87 5.73 -12.75
CA ASN A 296 6.64 5.18 -11.42
C ASN A 296 6.33 3.67 -11.44
N ALA A 297 5.60 3.20 -12.45
CA ALA A 297 5.20 1.78 -12.60
C ALA A 297 5.16 1.31 -14.06
N ARG A 298 4.85 2.19 -15.02
CA ARG A 298 4.68 1.84 -16.43
C ARG A 298 5.90 1.14 -17.05
N PHE A 299 5.66 -0.04 -17.61
CA PHE A 299 6.58 -0.72 -18.52
C PHE A 299 6.40 -0.18 -19.94
N PHE A 300 7.46 -0.21 -20.75
CA PHE A 300 7.41 0.19 -22.15
C PHE A 300 8.05 -0.87 -23.06
N ARG A 301 7.35 -1.24 -24.13
CA ARG A 301 7.89 -2.03 -25.26
C ARG A 301 8.01 -1.09 -26.46
N PHE A 302 9.17 -0.45 -26.57
CA PHE A 302 9.43 0.57 -27.58
C PHE A 302 9.71 -0.04 -28.94
N PHE A 303 9.02 0.42 -30.00
CA PHE A 303 9.31 0.03 -31.38
C PHE A 303 9.12 1.22 -32.34
N PHE A 304 9.72 1.14 -33.53
CA PHE A 304 9.53 2.16 -34.57
C PHE A 304 8.42 1.76 -35.54
N THR A 305 7.47 2.66 -35.81
CA THR A 305 6.30 2.40 -36.68
C THR A 305 6.61 2.10 -38.14
N ASN A 306 7.88 2.25 -38.57
CA ASN A 306 8.36 1.90 -39.92
C ASN A 306 9.29 0.67 -39.94
N GLY A 307 9.45 -0.05 -38.82
CA GLY A 307 10.32 -1.21 -38.71
C GLY A 307 11.83 -0.89 -38.67
N LEU A 308 12.23 0.34 -38.32
CA LEU A 308 13.62 0.60 -37.94
C LEU A 308 13.99 -0.24 -36.69
N GLY A 309 15.16 -0.84 -36.71
CA GLY A 309 15.71 -1.57 -35.58
C GLY A 309 16.64 -0.74 -34.70
N PHE A 310 16.87 -1.25 -33.49
CA PHE A 310 17.82 -0.75 -32.51
C PHE A 310 19.09 -1.61 -32.53
N THR A 311 20.25 -0.99 -32.34
CA THR A 311 21.50 -1.71 -32.09
C THR A 311 21.95 -1.42 -30.67
N HIS A 312 21.62 -2.31 -29.73
CA HIS A 312 22.04 -2.22 -28.34
C HIS A 312 23.55 -2.26 -28.23
N VAL A 313 24.10 -1.35 -27.42
CA VAL A 313 25.52 -1.28 -27.06
C VAL A 313 25.74 -1.33 -25.56
N GLY A 314 24.70 -1.09 -24.75
CA GLY A 314 24.73 -1.21 -23.30
C GLY A 314 23.35 -1.47 -22.70
N SER A 315 23.35 -1.95 -21.46
CA SER A 315 22.19 -2.26 -20.65
C SER A 315 22.45 -1.76 -19.23
N ASP A 316 21.55 -0.93 -18.71
CA ASP A 316 21.72 -0.14 -17.49
C ASP A 316 23.08 0.61 -17.49
N SER A 317 23.88 0.38 -16.44
CA SER A 317 25.17 0.99 -16.17
C SER A 317 26.37 0.28 -16.81
N VAL A 318 26.14 -0.65 -17.75
CA VAL A 318 27.21 -1.49 -18.33
C VAL A 318 27.08 -1.57 -19.85
N TYR A 319 28.23 -1.58 -20.54
CA TYR A 319 28.28 -1.93 -21.97
C TYR A 319 28.03 -3.44 -22.17
N LEU A 320 27.47 -3.81 -23.32
CA LEU A 320 27.45 -5.21 -23.74
C LEU A 320 28.86 -5.66 -24.19
N ASN A 321 29.10 -6.98 -24.25
CA ASN A 321 30.34 -7.53 -24.83
C ASN A 321 30.41 -7.31 -26.36
N GLU A 322 29.26 -7.38 -27.02
CA GLU A 322 29.05 -7.22 -28.46
C GLU A 322 27.68 -6.57 -28.73
N PRO A 323 27.48 -5.89 -29.88
CA PRO A 323 26.23 -5.21 -30.14
C PRO A 323 25.11 -6.19 -30.52
N VAL A 324 23.92 -5.99 -29.95
CA VAL A 324 22.73 -6.82 -30.21
C VAL A 324 21.72 -6.01 -31.03
N VAL A 325 21.26 -6.56 -32.16
CA VAL A 325 20.26 -5.91 -33.02
C VAL A 325 18.88 -6.45 -32.71
N THR A 326 17.93 -5.56 -32.46
CA THR A 326 16.51 -5.87 -32.15
C THR A 326 15.59 -4.95 -32.95
N ASN A 327 14.30 -5.29 -33.03
CA ASN A 327 13.26 -4.41 -33.57
C ASN A 327 12.49 -3.65 -32.47
N GLU A 328 12.68 -4.03 -31.21
CA GLU A 328 12.04 -3.46 -30.04
C GLU A 328 13.00 -3.38 -28.84
N ILE A 329 12.66 -2.53 -27.86
CA ILE A 329 13.33 -2.40 -26.56
C ILE A 329 12.25 -2.60 -25.49
N PHE A 330 12.46 -3.50 -24.53
CA PHE A 330 11.52 -3.70 -23.42
C PHE A 330 12.11 -3.26 -22.07
N LEU A 331 11.63 -2.13 -21.53
CA LEU A 331 12.12 -1.52 -20.28
C LEU A 331 11.03 -1.49 -19.21
N ALA A 332 11.34 -2.08 -18.06
CA ALA A 332 10.65 -1.80 -16.80
C ALA A 332 11.11 -0.46 -16.21
N PRO A 333 10.42 0.07 -15.17
CA PRO A 333 10.92 1.19 -14.39
C PRO A 333 12.39 1.01 -13.97
N SER A 334 13.15 2.11 -14.02
CA SER A 334 14.56 2.21 -13.65
C SER A 334 15.57 1.49 -14.56
N GLU A 335 15.15 0.78 -15.61
CA GLU A 335 16.06 0.22 -16.61
C GLU A 335 16.50 1.24 -17.68
N ILE A 336 17.70 1.01 -18.24
CA ILE A 336 18.24 1.84 -19.33
C ILE A 336 18.68 0.97 -20.51
N ALA A 337 18.21 1.31 -21.71
CA ALA A 337 18.77 0.78 -22.95
C ALA A 337 19.68 1.82 -23.63
N ASP A 338 20.94 1.45 -23.86
CA ASP A 338 21.90 2.25 -24.61
C ASP A 338 21.96 1.70 -26.03
N VAL A 339 21.39 2.44 -26.99
CA VAL A 339 21.12 1.95 -28.36
C VAL A 339 21.62 2.91 -29.42
N VAL A 340 22.07 2.37 -30.54
CA VAL A 340 22.32 3.11 -31.77
C VAL A 340 21.16 2.89 -32.74
N VAL A 341 20.55 3.97 -33.21
CA VAL A 341 19.49 3.99 -34.23
C VAL A 341 20.06 4.60 -35.50
N ASP A 342 19.86 3.91 -36.63
CA ASP A 342 20.39 4.32 -37.93
C ASP A 342 19.31 4.89 -38.84
N PHE A 343 19.06 6.20 -38.73
CA PHE A 343 18.06 6.88 -39.56
C PHE A 343 18.42 6.93 -41.05
N SER A 344 19.66 6.58 -41.44
CA SER A 344 20.03 6.44 -42.86
C SER A 344 19.29 5.29 -43.55
N LYS A 345 18.85 4.28 -42.79
CA LYS A 345 18.06 3.15 -43.28
C LYS A 345 16.56 3.46 -43.44
N SER A 346 16.08 4.61 -42.97
CA SER A 346 14.68 4.99 -43.11
C SER A 346 14.34 5.39 -44.53
N LYS A 347 13.40 4.66 -45.15
CA LYS A 347 12.78 5.05 -46.43
C LYS A 347 11.89 6.29 -46.31
N ASN A 348 11.39 6.57 -45.09
CA ASN A 348 10.47 7.68 -44.81
C ASN A 348 11.22 8.89 -44.24
N ASN A 349 10.67 10.09 -44.45
CA ASN A 349 11.14 11.34 -43.82
C ASN A 349 10.58 11.55 -42.40
N THR A 350 9.76 10.63 -41.90
CA THR A 350 9.19 10.65 -40.54
C THR A 350 9.03 9.24 -40.02
N VAL A 351 9.18 9.07 -38.70
CA VAL A 351 8.88 7.84 -37.97
C VAL A 351 8.39 8.18 -36.56
N ILE A 352 7.55 7.34 -35.97
CA ILE A 352 7.12 7.45 -34.57
C ILE A 352 7.81 6.34 -33.78
N LEU A 353 8.34 6.68 -32.61
CA LEU A 353 8.65 5.73 -31.55
C LEU A 353 7.34 5.49 -30.78
N ALA A 354 6.89 4.25 -30.80
CA ALA A 354 5.62 3.80 -30.22
C ALA A 354 5.88 2.83 -29.05
N ASN A 355 4.81 2.51 -28.32
CA ASN A 355 4.76 1.59 -27.19
C ASN A 355 3.55 0.65 -27.35
N ASP A 356 3.71 -0.62 -26.99
CA ASP A 356 2.64 -1.63 -26.92
C ASP A 356 2.81 -2.61 -25.74
N ALA A 357 3.41 -2.15 -24.64
CA ALA A 357 3.38 -2.87 -23.36
C ALA A 357 2.05 -2.61 -22.61
N PRO A 358 1.32 -3.67 -22.17
CA PRO A 358 0.15 -3.51 -21.31
C PRO A 358 0.53 -2.99 -19.91
N TYR A 359 -0.45 -2.45 -19.19
CA TYR A 359 -0.28 -1.89 -17.85
C TYR A 359 -1.54 -2.12 -16.98
N PRO A 360 -1.43 -2.69 -15.76
CA PRO A 360 -0.26 -3.34 -15.15
C PRO A 360 0.38 -4.43 -16.03
N TYR A 361 1.67 -4.68 -15.89
CA TYR A 361 2.39 -5.65 -16.73
C TYR A 361 2.61 -6.96 -15.97
N PRO A 362 2.14 -8.12 -16.47
CA PRO A 362 1.99 -8.42 -17.91
C PRO A 362 0.56 -8.54 -18.46
N VAL A 363 -0.49 -8.48 -17.64
CA VAL A 363 -1.87 -8.89 -18.01
C VAL A 363 -2.92 -7.78 -18.03
N GLY A 364 -2.55 -6.55 -17.67
CA GLY A 364 -3.47 -5.41 -17.59
C GLY A 364 -3.88 -4.82 -18.94
N ASP A 365 -4.38 -3.59 -18.90
CA ASP A 365 -4.95 -2.90 -20.05
C ASP A 365 -3.95 -2.75 -21.20
N SER A 366 -4.45 -2.92 -22.43
CA SER A 366 -3.70 -2.59 -23.63
C SER A 366 -3.51 -1.08 -23.77
N VAL A 367 -2.46 -0.68 -24.49
CA VAL A 367 -2.20 0.73 -24.81
C VAL A 367 -3.35 1.38 -25.59
N ASP A 368 -3.64 2.65 -25.28
CA ASP A 368 -4.59 3.48 -26.03
C ASP A 368 -3.88 4.32 -27.12
N GLU A 369 -4.62 5.13 -27.89
CA GLU A 369 -4.04 5.94 -28.97
C GLU A 369 -3.03 6.98 -28.47
N ALA A 370 -3.16 7.46 -27.23
CA ALA A 370 -2.27 8.46 -26.63
C ALA A 370 -1.03 7.79 -25.99
N ASN A 371 -1.22 6.76 -25.18
CA ASN A 371 -0.14 6.09 -24.45
C ASN A 371 0.62 5.02 -25.28
N SER A 372 0.11 4.67 -26.46
CA SER A 372 0.87 3.94 -27.49
C SER A 372 1.89 4.79 -28.25
N LYS A 373 1.89 6.12 -28.12
CA LYS A 373 2.91 6.99 -28.75
C LYS A 373 3.88 7.51 -27.71
N VAL A 374 5.15 7.64 -28.10
CA VAL A 374 6.23 8.16 -27.23
C VAL A 374 6.80 9.46 -27.78
N MET A 375 7.31 9.44 -29.02
CA MET A 375 7.81 10.65 -29.69
C MET A 375 7.92 10.47 -31.21
N LYS A 376 8.05 11.56 -31.97
CA LYS A 376 8.19 11.56 -33.43
C LYS A 376 9.55 12.04 -33.89
N PHE A 377 10.18 11.32 -34.81
CA PHE A 377 11.41 11.77 -35.47
C PHE A 377 11.08 12.32 -36.87
N ILE A 378 11.58 13.53 -37.16
CA ILE A 378 11.58 14.13 -38.51
C ILE A 378 12.96 13.91 -39.11
N ILE A 379 13.06 13.08 -40.13
CA ILE A 379 14.32 12.64 -40.73
C ILE A 379 14.59 13.52 -41.95
N LEU A 380 15.67 14.31 -41.89
CA LEU A 380 16.08 15.20 -42.96
C LEU A 380 16.36 14.43 -44.27
N ARG A 381 16.02 15.04 -45.42
CA ARG A 381 16.13 14.34 -46.73
C ARG A 381 17.57 14.00 -47.12
N ARG A 382 18.51 14.89 -46.83
CA ARG A 382 19.92 14.77 -47.22
C ARG A 382 20.62 13.71 -46.36
N LEU A 383 21.19 12.70 -47.01
CA LEU A 383 22.14 11.77 -46.39
C LEU A 383 23.39 12.54 -45.96
N GLU A 384 23.88 12.30 -44.75
CA GLU A 384 25.07 12.94 -44.21
C GLU A 384 26.24 11.95 -44.12
N VAL A 385 27.47 12.45 -44.29
CA VAL A 385 28.68 11.65 -44.09
C VAL A 385 28.85 11.36 -42.59
N ASP A 386 28.61 10.11 -42.21
CA ASP A 386 28.63 9.67 -40.81
C ASP A 386 29.87 8.81 -40.52
N THR A 387 30.84 9.40 -39.83
CA THR A 387 32.11 8.77 -39.44
C THR A 387 32.01 7.86 -38.22
N SER A 388 30.83 7.79 -37.56
CA SER A 388 30.59 6.88 -36.45
C SER A 388 30.37 5.43 -36.93
N ARG A 389 30.63 4.46 -36.04
CA ARG A 389 30.42 3.03 -36.27
C ARG A 389 29.87 2.35 -35.02
N VAL A 390 29.34 1.15 -35.17
CA VAL A 390 29.16 0.21 -34.06
C VAL A 390 30.21 -0.87 -34.23
N ALA A 391 31.09 -1.04 -33.25
CA ALA A 391 32.14 -2.04 -33.29
C ALA A 391 31.56 -3.44 -32.98
N LYS A 392 32.03 -4.49 -33.69
CA LYS A 392 31.60 -5.88 -33.44
C LYS A 392 31.94 -6.41 -32.04
N LYS A 393 32.92 -5.79 -31.38
CA LYS A 393 33.27 -6.02 -29.98
C LYS A 393 33.23 -4.66 -29.28
N LEU A 394 32.58 -4.63 -28.13
CA LEU A 394 32.38 -3.42 -27.34
C LEU A 394 33.34 -3.47 -26.14
N MET A 395 32.83 -3.73 -24.93
CA MET A 395 33.63 -3.78 -23.70
C MET A 395 33.64 -5.20 -23.15
N ARG A 396 34.82 -5.76 -22.85
CA ARG A 396 34.92 -7.13 -22.33
C ARG A 396 34.79 -7.14 -20.81
N TYR A 397 33.80 -7.87 -20.32
CA TYR A 397 33.62 -8.19 -18.90
C TYR A 397 33.85 -9.69 -18.65
N PRO A 398 34.19 -10.12 -17.43
CA PRO A 398 34.12 -11.52 -17.05
C PRO A 398 32.67 -11.99 -17.19
N LEU A 399 32.47 -13.23 -17.66
CA LEU A 399 31.16 -13.87 -17.61
C LEU A 399 30.80 -14.20 -16.16
N PRO A 400 29.50 -14.25 -15.80
CA PRO A 400 29.09 -14.79 -14.50
C PRO A 400 29.50 -16.27 -14.41
N ASP A 401 30.43 -16.58 -13.49
CA ASP A 401 30.88 -17.93 -13.22
C ASP A 401 30.02 -18.57 -12.13
N LEU A 402 29.14 -19.48 -12.56
CA LEU A 402 28.25 -20.28 -11.71
C LEU A 402 29.01 -21.07 -10.61
N SER A 403 30.25 -21.48 -10.88
CA SER A 403 31.03 -22.30 -9.94
C SER A 403 31.69 -21.48 -8.81
N GLY A 404 31.78 -20.16 -8.98
CA GLY A 404 32.42 -19.24 -8.04
C GLY A 404 31.48 -18.62 -7.00
N ALA A 405 30.21 -19.04 -6.93
CA ALA A 405 29.23 -18.48 -5.99
C ALA A 405 29.55 -18.89 -4.54
N SER A 406 29.83 -17.92 -3.67
CA SER A 406 30.17 -18.14 -2.27
C SER A 406 28.98 -18.50 -1.39
N ARG A 407 27.76 -18.21 -1.86
CA ARG A 407 26.50 -18.44 -1.16
C ARG A 407 25.35 -18.47 -2.16
N THR A 408 24.37 -19.33 -1.93
CA THR A 408 23.05 -19.26 -2.58
C THR A 408 22.04 -18.63 -1.63
N ARG A 409 21.20 -17.72 -2.14
CA ARG A 409 20.05 -17.14 -1.43
C ARG A 409 18.74 -17.44 -2.17
N TYR A 410 17.65 -17.38 -1.42
CA TYR A 410 16.29 -17.39 -1.95
C TYR A 410 15.63 -16.08 -1.53
N ILE A 411 15.20 -15.29 -2.50
CA ILE A 411 14.57 -13.98 -2.28
C ILE A 411 13.15 -14.07 -2.82
N THR A 412 12.15 -14.02 -1.95
CA THR A 412 10.74 -14.26 -2.34
C THR A 412 9.96 -12.96 -2.31
N MET A 413 9.34 -12.60 -3.43
CA MET A 413 8.40 -11.49 -3.54
C MET A 413 7.00 -11.99 -3.18
N TYR A 414 6.45 -11.43 -2.10
CA TYR A 414 5.08 -11.70 -1.67
C TYR A 414 4.25 -10.46 -1.90
N GLU A 415 3.14 -10.62 -2.61
CA GLU A 415 2.05 -9.66 -2.57
C GLU A 415 1.03 -10.11 -1.52
N TYR A 416 0.53 -9.12 -0.80
CA TYR A 416 -0.58 -9.26 0.11
C TYR A 416 -1.70 -8.35 -0.38
N ARG A 417 -2.93 -8.72 -0.05
CA ARG A 417 -4.14 -8.02 -0.47
C ARG A 417 -5.06 -7.80 0.71
N SER A 418 -5.97 -6.85 0.56
CA SER A 418 -6.95 -6.51 1.59
C SER A 418 -8.11 -7.50 1.57
N ALA A 419 -9.07 -7.26 2.46
CA ALA A 419 -10.39 -7.86 2.41
C ALA A 419 -11.04 -7.85 1.02
N THR A 420 -10.89 -6.77 0.26
CA THR A 420 -11.55 -6.59 -1.04
C THR A 420 -10.72 -7.13 -2.21
N GLY A 421 -9.61 -7.82 -1.95
CA GLY A 421 -8.68 -8.30 -2.98
C GLY A 421 -7.75 -7.23 -3.56
N GLU A 422 -7.89 -5.97 -3.11
CA GLU A 422 -7.03 -4.86 -3.55
C GLU A 422 -5.59 -5.03 -3.06
N PRO A 423 -4.56 -4.60 -3.81
CA PRO A 423 -3.16 -4.74 -3.42
C PRO A 423 -2.77 -3.94 -2.19
N THR A 424 -1.94 -4.58 -1.37
CA THR A 424 -1.53 -4.08 -0.07
C THR A 424 0.01 -4.10 0.09
N HIS A 425 0.73 -5.17 0.51
CA HIS A 425 2.24 -5.11 0.54
C HIS A 425 2.73 -5.73 -0.74
N LEU A 426 3.91 -5.27 -1.16
CA LEU A 426 4.96 -6.23 -1.46
C LEU A 426 5.93 -6.27 -0.28
N TYR A 427 6.27 -7.47 0.19
CA TYR A 427 7.44 -7.69 1.05
C TYR A 427 8.40 -8.64 0.37
N LEU A 428 9.69 -8.41 0.61
CA LEU A 428 10.77 -9.32 0.24
C LEU A 428 11.03 -10.24 1.43
N ASN A 429 11.02 -11.56 1.20
CA ASN A 429 11.12 -12.59 2.24
C ASN A 429 10.13 -12.39 3.39
N GLY A 430 8.92 -11.86 3.12
CA GLY A 430 7.91 -11.57 4.13
C GLY A 430 8.35 -10.58 5.21
N LYS A 431 9.34 -9.72 4.93
CA LYS A 431 9.87 -8.70 5.85
C LYS A 431 9.52 -7.28 5.40
N SER A 432 9.18 -6.43 6.36
CA SER A 432 9.13 -4.98 6.19
C SER A 432 10.53 -4.39 6.03
N PHE A 433 10.62 -3.18 5.49
CA PHE A 433 11.89 -2.46 5.34
C PHE A 433 12.63 -2.26 6.68
N GLU A 434 11.89 -2.05 7.77
CA GLU A 434 12.44 -1.80 9.11
C GLU A 434 12.75 -3.08 9.90
N ALA A 435 12.54 -4.26 9.31
CA ALA A 435 12.92 -5.52 9.94
C ALA A 435 14.46 -5.67 10.02
N PRO A 436 14.98 -6.46 10.98
CA PRO A 436 16.41 -6.75 11.07
C PRO A 436 17.00 -7.32 9.77
N VAL A 437 18.16 -6.81 9.36
CA VAL A 437 18.82 -7.15 8.09
C VAL A 437 19.16 -8.65 7.96
N THR A 438 18.81 -9.24 6.82
CA THR A 438 19.11 -10.64 6.46
C THR A 438 20.18 -10.76 5.37
N GLU A 439 20.24 -9.78 4.47
CA GLU A 439 21.17 -9.75 3.34
C GLU A 439 22.49 -9.07 3.71
N ILE A 440 23.36 -9.84 4.35
CA ILE A 440 24.73 -9.43 4.68
C ILE A 440 25.70 -10.11 3.70
N PRO A 441 25.97 -9.54 2.50
CA PRO A 441 27.01 -10.01 1.58
C PRO A 441 28.39 -9.58 2.07
N LYS A 442 29.46 -10.14 1.46
CA LYS A 442 30.85 -9.78 1.77
C LYS A 442 31.51 -9.07 0.60
N VAL A 443 32.42 -8.16 0.90
CA VAL A 443 33.31 -7.52 -0.08
C VAL A 443 34.00 -8.56 -0.95
N GLY A 444 34.02 -8.35 -2.27
CA GLY A 444 34.72 -9.20 -3.22
C GLY A 444 33.95 -10.44 -3.67
N THR A 445 32.87 -10.84 -2.98
CA THR A 445 32.19 -12.10 -3.29
C THR A 445 31.25 -12.01 -4.49
N THR A 446 30.83 -13.18 -4.97
CA THR A 446 29.70 -13.34 -5.88
C THR A 446 28.73 -14.33 -5.22
N GLU A 447 27.44 -14.02 -5.25
CA GLU A 447 26.38 -14.86 -4.67
C GLU A 447 25.37 -15.23 -5.76
N GLU A 448 24.83 -16.45 -5.70
CA GLU A 448 23.66 -16.86 -6.50
C GLU A 448 22.40 -16.46 -5.74
N TRP A 449 21.52 -15.67 -6.34
CA TRP A 449 20.21 -15.34 -5.77
C TRP A 449 19.13 -15.95 -6.67
N ASN A 450 18.31 -16.83 -6.09
CA ASN A 450 17.12 -17.37 -6.72
C ASN A 450 15.93 -16.51 -6.29
N VAL A 451 15.52 -15.58 -7.17
CA VAL A 451 14.45 -14.61 -6.91
C VAL A 451 13.12 -15.22 -7.34
N ILE A 452 12.27 -15.52 -6.36
CA ILE A 452 10.98 -16.20 -6.53
C ILE A 452 9.89 -15.14 -6.55
N ASN A 453 9.18 -14.97 -7.67
CA ASN A 453 8.02 -14.09 -7.73
C ASN A 453 6.71 -14.88 -7.57
N LEU A 454 6.05 -14.74 -6.41
CA LEU A 454 4.77 -15.38 -6.08
C LEU A 454 3.56 -14.47 -6.34
N THR A 455 3.76 -13.32 -6.95
CA THR A 455 2.75 -12.29 -7.24
C THR A 455 2.21 -12.42 -8.66
N GLU A 456 1.27 -11.56 -9.04
CA GLU A 456 0.64 -11.54 -10.37
C GLU A 456 1.37 -10.62 -11.37
N ASP A 457 2.13 -9.65 -10.86
CA ASP A 457 2.83 -8.63 -11.65
C ASP A 457 4.33 -8.90 -11.84
N ASN A 458 4.91 -8.24 -12.84
CA ASN A 458 6.34 -8.25 -13.07
C ASN A 458 7.05 -7.18 -12.24
N HIS A 459 8.04 -7.58 -11.45
CA HIS A 459 8.72 -6.68 -10.53
C HIS A 459 10.15 -6.35 -11.00
N PRO A 460 10.48 -5.07 -11.26
CA PRO A 460 11.85 -4.66 -11.52
C PRO A 460 12.66 -4.69 -10.21
N LEU A 461 13.43 -5.76 -10.00
CA LEU A 461 14.32 -5.85 -8.83
C LEU A 461 15.54 -4.95 -9.05
N HIS A 462 15.76 -4.01 -8.13
CA HIS A 462 17.01 -3.26 -8.03
C HIS A 462 17.84 -3.71 -6.82
N ILE A 463 19.17 -3.74 -7.00
CA ILE A 463 20.16 -3.98 -5.95
C ILE A 463 21.17 -2.82 -6.01
N HIS A 464 21.31 -2.08 -4.91
CA HIS A 464 22.32 -1.02 -4.79
C HIS A 464 23.73 -1.64 -4.69
N LEU A 465 24.79 -0.87 -5.05
CA LEU A 465 26.21 -1.23 -5.02
C LEU A 465 26.66 -2.41 -5.92
N GLY A 466 25.95 -3.54 -5.88
CA GLY A 466 26.23 -4.73 -6.68
C GLY A 466 25.75 -4.60 -8.12
N LEU A 467 26.47 -5.21 -9.06
CA LEU A 467 25.93 -5.56 -10.36
C LEU A 467 25.54 -7.03 -10.36
N PHE A 468 24.56 -7.39 -11.18
CA PHE A 468 24.18 -8.78 -11.34
C PHE A 468 23.91 -9.15 -12.79
N ALA A 469 24.09 -10.43 -13.12
CA ALA A 469 23.71 -11.01 -14.40
C ALA A 469 22.55 -11.98 -14.18
N ALA A 470 21.45 -11.80 -14.93
CA ALA A 470 20.38 -12.77 -14.97
C ALA A 470 20.75 -13.93 -15.91
N VAL A 471 20.45 -15.17 -15.51
CA VAL A 471 20.85 -16.39 -16.25
C VAL A 471 19.66 -17.08 -16.90
N GLU A 472 18.66 -17.43 -16.10
CA GLU A 472 17.44 -18.12 -16.56
C GLU A 472 16.25 -17.72 -15.67
N GLN A 473 15.05 -17.74 -16.25
CA GLN A 473 13.78 -17.70 -15.51
C GLN A 473 13.09 -19.06 -15.68
N THR A 474 12.84 -19.77 -14.58
CA THR A 474 12.18 -21.08 -14.58
C THR A 474 10.80 -20.97 -13.96
N GLU A 475 9.77 -21.37 -14.70
CA GLU A 475 8.38 -21.38 -14.27
C GLU A 475 8.15 -22.32 -13.07
N LEU A 476 7.31 -21.89 -12.14
CA LEU A 476 6.85 -22.69 -11.00
C LEU A 476 5.70 -23.61 -11.45
N VAL A 477 5.95 -24.91 -11.53
CA VAL A 477 4.87 -25.91 -11.57
C VAL A 477 4.21 -26.01 -10.20
N ASN A 478 2.92 -26.33 -10.15
CA ASN A 478 2.12 -26.35 -8.91
C ASN A 478 2.32 -25.08 -8.05
N ALA A 479 2.35 -23.91 -8.69
CA ALA A 479 2.68 -22.64 -8.03
C ALA A 479 1.81 -22.35 -6.79
N THR A 480 0.54 -22.78 -6.77
CA THR A 480 -0.36 -22.68 -5.61
C THR A 480 0.14 -23.50 -4.40
N GLU A 481 0.49 -24.78 -4.59
CA GLU A 481 1.03 -25.68 -3.55
C GLU A 481 2.33 -25.09 -2.96
N PHE A 482 3.18 -24.54 -3.83
CA PHE A 482 4.41 -23.87 -3.39
C PHE A 482 4.14 -22.54 -2.67
N LYS A 483 3.24 -21.70 -3.18
CA LYS A 483 2.85 -20.40 -2.59
C LYS A 483 2.20 -20.59 -1.21
N GLU A 484 1.39 -21.63 -1.01
CA GLU A 484 0.84 -22.00 0.31
C GLU A 484 1.95 -22.41 1.29
N CYS A 485 2.87 -23.28 0.86
CA CYS A 485 4.01 -23.65 1.70
C CYS A 485 4.85 -22.43 2.07
N MET A 486 5.15 -21.57 1.09
CA MET A 486 5.92 -20.34 1.26
C MET A 486 5.20 -19.31 2.14
N LYS A 487 3.86 -19.20 2.08
CA LYS A 487 3.10 -18.37 3.02
C LYS A 487 3.21 -18.88 4.47
N ARG A 488 3.18 -20.20 4.68
CA ARG A 488 3.26 -20.83 6.02
C ARG A 488 4.67 -20.84 6.62
N MET A 489 5.70 -21.06 5.79
CA MET A 489 7.05 -21.37 6.27
C MET A 489 8.09 -20.32 5.89
N ASN A 490 7.87 -19.55 4.81
CA ASN A 490 8.79 -18.54 4.29
C ASN A 490 10.24 -19.06 4.14
N ASP A 491 10.38 -20.31 3.70
CA ASP A 491 11.65 -21.03 3.55
C ASP A 491 11.55 -21.91 2.30
N ALA A 492 12.16 -21.45 1.20
CA ALA A 492 12.12 -22.13 -0.09
C ALA A 492 12.79 -23.52 -0.06
N ILE A 493 13.75 -23.75 0.82
CA ILE A 493 14.46 -25.03 0.94
C ILE A 493 13.56 -26.04 1.67
N ARG A 494 12.96 -25.65 2.79
CA ARG A 494 11.96 -26.49 3.50
C ARG A 494 10.71 -26.73 2.67
N CYS A 495 10.32 -25.76 1.86
CA CYS A 495 9.27 -25.90 0.85
C CYS A 495 9.73 -26.58 -0.44
N GLN A 496 10.92 -27.20 -0.46
CA GLN A 496 11.40 -28.07 -1.55
C GLN A 496 11.31 -27.41 -2.94
N ILE A 497 11.76 -26.16 -3.07
CA ILE A 497 11.67 -25.37 -4.32
C ILE A 497 12.15 -26.11 -5.58
N SER A 498 13.10 -27.05 -5.47
CA SER A 498 13.54 -27.90 -6.59
C SER A 498 12.45 -28.81 -7.18
N LYS A 499 11.39 -29.14 -6.42
CA LYS A 499 10.18 -29.84 -6.90
C LYS A 499 9.33 -28.94 -7.81
N TYR A 500 9.34 -27.62 -7.56
CA TYR A 500 8.43 -26.66 -8.17
C TYR A 500 9.09 -25.83 -9.28
N ALA A 501 10.38 -25.52 -9.18
CA ALA A 501 11.17 -24.86 -10.23
C ALA A 501 11.55 -25.84 -11.37
N GLY A 502 10.55 -26.51 -11.95
CA GLY A 502 10.69 -27.52 -13.00
C GLY A 502 9.93 -27.22 -14.30
N GLY A 503 9.25 -26.07 -14.37
CA GLY A 503 8.42 -25.70 -15.52
C GLY A 503 9.21 -25.15 -16.71
N LYS A 504 8.53 -24.40 -17.59
CA LYS A 504 9.17 -23.80 -18.77
C LYS A 504 10.31 -22.87 -18.36
N ARG A 505 11.49 -23.11 -18.94
CA ARG A 505 12.62 -22.19 -18.86
C ARG A 505 12.53 -21.13 -19.94
N ILE A 506 12.82 -19.89 -19.57
CA ILE A 506 12.93 -18.74 -20.46
C ILE A 506 14.35 -18.22 -20.36
N GLU A 507 15.05 -18.20 -21.50
CA GLU A 507 16.37 -17.56 -21.58
C GLU A 507 16.23 -16.04 -21.43
N VAL A 508 17.22 -15.43 -20.77
CA VAL A 508 17.36 -13.98 -20.72
C VAL A 508 17.62 -13.44 -22.14
N PRO A 509 16.96 -12.34 -22.59
CA PRO A 509 17.20 -11.77 -23.92
C PRO A 509 18.66 -11.39 -24.15
N ALA A 510 19.16 -11.50 -25.39
CA ALA A 510 20.59 -11.31 -25.69
C ALA A 510 21.13 -9.93 -25.26
N GLN A 511 20.32 -8.88 -25.36
CA GLN A 511 20.61 -7.52 -24.89
C GLN A 511 20.58 -7.33 -23.36
N GLU A 512 20.30 -8.40 -22.61
CA GLU A 512 20.21 -8.45 -21.14
C GLU A 512 21.05 -9.55 -20.50
N LYS A 513 21.65 -10.48 -21.26
CA LYS A 513 22.56 -11.55 -20.76
C LYS A 513 23.88 -11.05 -20.12
N GLY A 514 24.06 -9.75 -19.96
CA GLY A 514 25.24 -9.10 -19.39
C GLY A 514 25.09 -8.76 -17.91
N TRP A 515 26.04 -7.99 -17.39
CA TRP A 515 25.90 -7.35 -16.08
C TRP A 515 24.93 -6.17 -16.18
N LYS A 516 24.01 -6.08 -15.23
CA LYS A 516 22.94 -5.08 -15.10
C LYS A 516 22.79 -4.70 -13.63
N ASN A 517 21.89 -3.76 -13.32
CA ASN A 517 21.52 -3.42 -11.94
C ASN A 517 20.01 -3.41 -11.69
N VAL A 518 19.19 -3.54 -12.75
CA VAL A 518 17.75 -3.78 -12.65
C VAL A 518 17.39 -4.95 -13.57
N PHE A 519 16.47 -5.82 -13.13
CA PHE A 519 15.93 -6.86 -14.01
C PHE A 519 14.50 -7.24 -13.63
N LYS A 520 13.77 -7.73 -14.63
CA LYS A 520 12.34 -8.02 -14.65
C LYS A 520 12.05 -9.40 -14.07
N MET A 521 11.54 -9.46 -12.85
CA MET A 521 11.20 -10.71 -12.17
C MET A 521 9.77 -11.13 -12.55
N LYS A 522 9.63 -12.10 -13.47
CA LYS A 522 8.33 -12.49 -14.02
C LYS A 522 7.43 -13.21 -13.00
N PRO A 523 6.12 -12.90 -12.92
CA PRO A 523 5.18 -13.55 -12.01
C PRO A 523 5.06 -15.05 -12.27
N GLY A 524 5.13 -15.86 -11.20
CA GLY A 524 5.11 -17.32 -11.28
C GLY A 524 6.45 -17.97 -11.68
N PHE A 525 7.57 -17.23 -11.65
CA PHE A 525 8.90 -17.74 -12.02
C PHE A 525 9.90 -17.61 -10.86
N VAL A 526 10.89 -18.51 -10.87
CA VAL A 526 12.16 -18.33 -10.17
C VAL A 526 13.19 -17.80 -11.16
N THR A 527 13.70 -16.60 -10.92
CA THR A 527 14.78 -15.99 -11.69
C THR A 527 16.10 -16.22 -10.99
N LYS A 528 17.05 -16.85 -11.67
CA LYS A 528 18.41 -17.04 -11.15
C LYS A 528 19.29 -15.87 -11.58
N ILE A 529 19.84 -15.13 -10.62
CA ILE A 529 20.78 -14.04 -10.85
C ILE A 529 22.10 -14.26 -10.09
N PHE A 530 23.21 -13.75 -10.63
CA PHE A 530 24.52 -13.75 -9.99
C PHE A 530 24.89 -12.34 -9.58
N VAL A 531 24.83 -12.05 -8.28
CA VAL A 531 25.13 -10.73 -7.71
C VAL A 531 26.60 -10.66 -7.35
N ARG A 532 27.30 -9.63 -7.83
CA ARG A 532 28.74 -9.43 -7.63
C ARG A 532 29.03 -8.16 -6.84
N PHE A 533 29.70 -8.33 -5.71
CA PHE A 533 30.09 -7.28 -4.79
C PHE A 533 31.55 -6.84 -5.00
N SER A 534 31.90 -6.60 -6.27
CA SER A 534 33.21 -6.11 -6.73
C SER A 534 33.13 -5.51 -8.13
N TYR A 535 34.16 -4.77 -8.54
CA TYR A 535 34.25 -4.15 -9.86
C TYR A 535 34.29 -5.20 -10.99
N VAL A 536 33.28 -5.20 -11.86
CA VAL A 536 33.19 -6.13 -13.00
C VAL A 536 34.31 -5.94 -14.03
N HIS A 537 34.86 -4.73 -14.19
CA HIS A 537 35.88 -4.44 -15.21
C HIS A 537 37.32 -4.80 -14.78
N SER A 538 37.56 -5.03 -13.49
CA SER A 538 38.92 -5.18 -12.94
C SER A 538 39.07 -6.32 -11.92
N ASN A 539 37.97 -6.91 -11.43
CA ASN A 539 37.93 -7.80 -10.27
C ASN A 539 38.49 -7.21 -8.96
N ALA A 540 38.82 -5.91 -8.94
CA ALA A 540 39.18 -5.24 -7.71
C ALA A 540 37.95 -5.11 -6.79
N SER A 541 38.19 -5.21 -5.49
CA SER A 541 37.15 -4.96 -4.50
C SER A 541 37.00 -3.45 -4.26
N TYR A 542 35.76 -3.01 -4.03
CA TYR A 542 35.46 -1.74 -3.38
C TYR A 542 35.16 -2.02 -1.90
N ALA A 543 35.48 -1.07 -1.01
CA ALA A 543 35.27 -1.26 0.42
C ALA A 543 33.81 -0.94 0.80
N PHE A 544 33.17 -1.84 1.55
CA PHE A 544 31.91 -1.59 2.24
C PHE A 544 31.80 -2.50 3.47
N ASP A 545 30.94 -2.11 4.41
CA ASP A 545 30.50 -2.95 5.53
C ASP A 545 28.99 -3.11 5.44
N ALA A 546 28.51 -4.35 5.23
CA ALA A 546 27.09 -4.67 5.15
C ALA A 546 26.38 -4.69 6.53
N THR A 547 27.12 -4.50 7.63
CA THR A 547 26.61 -4.44 9.00
C THR A 547 26.60 -3.04 9.59
N ALA A 548 27.22 -2.06 8.92
CA ALA A 548 27.29 -0.67 9.36
C ALA A 548 26.14 0.16 8.77
N GLU A 549 25.60 1.08 9.56
CA GLU A 549 24.66 2.10 9.08
C GLU A 549 25.40 3.21 8.28
N PRO A 550 24.77 3.82 7.26
CA PRO A 550 23.37 3.63 6.83
C PRO A 550 23.12 2.33 6.04
N GLY A 551 24.17 1.62 5.62
CA GLY A 551 24.06 0.41 4.81
C GLY A 551 23.62 0.67 3.37
N TYR A 552 23.09 -0.37 2.71
CA TYR A 552 22.57 -0.35 1.33
C TYR A 552 21.23 -1.10 1.29
N VAL A 553 20.51 -0.99 0.16
CA VAL A 553 19.19 -1.63 0.00
C VAL A 553 19.09 -2.45 -1.28
N TYR A 554 18.17 -3.41 -1.25
CA TYR A 554 17.59 -4.05 -2.43
C TYR A 554 16.07 -4.02 -2.27
N HIS A 555 15.32 -3.77 -3.33
CA HIS A 555 13.88 -3.52 -3.20
C HIS A 555 13.03 -3.91 -4.40
N CYS A 556 11.77 -4.16 -4.07
CA CYS A 556 10.59 -4.14 -4.91
C CYS A 556 9.69 -3.00 -4.38
N HIS A 557 8.69 -2.53 -5.13
CA HIS A 557 8.26 -1.13 -5.04
C HIS A 557 6.93 -0.81 -4.25
N PHE A 558 6.54 -1.50 -3.11
CA PHE A 558 5.17 -1.44 -2.45
C PHE A 558 5.01 -1.83 -0.90
N LYS A 559 3.83 -1.69 -0.18
CA LYS A 559 3.60 -2.00 1.32
C LYS A 559 2.11 -2.08 1.91
N ARG A 560 1.70 -3.17 2.64
CA ARG A 560 0.35 -3.65 3.24
C ARG A 560 -0.18 -3.17 4.60
N ASP A 561 -1.49 -3.39 4.66
CA ASP A 561 -2.59 -3.60 5.64
C ASP A 561 -2.52 -4.65 6.78
N TYR A 562 -3.25 -4.37 7.85
CA TYR A 562 -3.34 -5.14 9.08
C TYR A 562 -4.80 -5.41 9.49
N THR A 563 -5.22 -6.66 9.63
CA THR A 563 -6.61 -7.04 9.95
C THR A 563 -6.79 -7.37 11.43
N SER A 564 -7.94 -7.06 12.01
CA SER A 564 -8.28 -7.48 13.38
C SER A 564 -9.71 -7.95 13.53
N VAL A 565 -9.97 -8.73 14.58
CA VAL A 565 -11.31 -9.14 15.00
C VAL A 565 -11.62 -8.50 16.37
N MET A 566 -12.83 -7.96 16.54
CA MET A 566 -13.38 -7.56 17.84
C MET A 566 -14.56 -8.45 18.19
N ILE A 567 -14.51 -9.09 19.35
CA ILE A 567 -15.55 -9.99 19.85
C ILE A 567 -16.03 -9.47 21.21
N VAL A 568 -17.32 -9.15 21.32
CA VAL A 568 -18.02 -9.03 22.61
C VAL A 568 -19.23 -9.95 22.56
N PRO A 569 -19.19 -11.16 23.15
CA PRO A 569 -20.28 -12.11 23.02
C PRO A 569 -21.61 -11.55 23.55
N THR A 570 -22.70 -11.99 22.96
CA THR A 570 -24.06 -11.52 23.25
C THR A 570 -24.60 -12.23 24.50
N GLY A 571 -25.44 -11.57 25.30
CA GLY A 571 -26.17 -12.23 26.38
C GLY A 571 -25.36 -12.65 27.61
N ILE A 572 -24.18 -12.04 27.82
CA ILE A 572 -23.27 -12.34 28.94
C ILE A 572 -23.05 -11.17 29.91
N GLY A 573 -23.85 -10.11 29.81
CA GLY A 573 -23.76 -8.94 30.70
C GLY A 573 -22.45 -8.14 30.57
N ALA A 574 -21.89 -8.05 29.36
CA ALA A 574 -20.62 -7.37 29.13
C ALA A 574 -20.68 -5.88 29.49
N ALA A 575 -19.74 -5.38 30.29
CA ALA A 575 -19.70 -3.99 30.73
C ALA A 575 -19.57 -2.98 29.56
N ILE A 576 -19.07 -3.39 28.40
CA ILE A 576 -19.08 -2.65 27.13
C ILE A 576 -19.46 -3.62 26.01
N GLY A 577 -20.59 -3.39 25.34
CA GLY A 577 -21.21 -4.29 24.36
C GLY A 577 -22.25 -5.23 24.96
N GLY A 578 -22.80 -4.89 26.13
CA GLY A 578 -23.93 -5.58 26.75
C GLY A 578 -25.27 -4.87 26.56
N TYR A 579 -25.29 -3.70 25.92
CA TYR A 579 -26.47 -2.86 25.65
C TYR A 579 -26.44 -2.39 24.20
N ALA A 580 -27.58 -2.08 23.58
CA ALA A 580 -27.62 -1.84 22.14
C ALA A 580 -26.79 -0.62 21.69
N GLY A 581 -25.56 -0.87 21.24
CA GLY A 581 -24.69 0.11 20.58
C GLY A 581 -23.61 0.74 21.45
N ASP A 582 -23.47 0.35 22.72
CA ASP A 582 -22.46 0.94 23.62
C ASP A 582 -21.01 0.52 23.25
N ALA A 583 -20.83 -0.58 22.52
CA ALA A 583 -19.55 -0.98 21.91
C ALA A 583 -19.25 -0.32 20.54
N LEU A 584 -20.22 0.30 19.87
CA LEU A 584 -20.02 0.96 18.57
C LEU A 584 -18.91 2.04 18.57
N PRO A 585 -18.75 2.87 19.62
CA PRO A 585 -17.62 3.80 19.73
C PRO A 585 -16.25 3.11 19.77
N VAL A 586 -16.15 1.94 20.41
CA VAL A 586 -14.92 1.15 20.50
C VAL A 586 -14.58 0.54 19.14
N ALA A 587 -15.55 -0.04 18.45
CA ALA A 587 -15.38 -0.55 17.09
C ALA A 587 -14.91 0.55 16.13
N ARG A 588 -15.51 1.75 16.21
CA ARG A 588 -15.12 2.92 15.43
C ARG A 588 -13.71 3.44 15.75
N ALA A 589 -13.27 3.35 17.00
CA ALA A 589 -11.90 3.71 17.38
C ALA A 589 -10.90 2.67 16.85
N LEU A 590 -11.20 1.38 16.99
CA LEU A 590 -10.38 0.28 16.46
C LEU A 590 -10.27 0.33 14.93
N SER A 591 -11.37 0.54 14.20
CA SER A 591 -11.38 0.64 12.73
C SER A 591 -10.60 1.85 12.18
N SER A 592 -10.20 2.79 13.04
CA SER A 592 -9.32 3.91 12.67
C SER A 592 -7.81 3.59 12.79
N VAL A 593 -7.45 2.52 13.51
CA VAL A 593 -6.06 2.07 13.67
C VAL A 593 -5.77 0.77 12.93
N VAL A 594 -6.75 -0.13 12.79
CA VAL A 594 -6.64 -1.32 11.95
C VAL A 594 -7.09 -1.01 10.54
N ASP A 595 -6.64 -1.84 9.62
CA ASP A 595 -6.93 -1.64 8.21
C ASP A 595 -8.24 -2.33 7.82
N CYS A 596 -8.46 -3.56 8.28
CA CYS A 596 -9.77 -4.20 8.26
C CYS A 596 -10.18 -4.63 9.67
N LEU A 597 -11.42 -4.33 10.09
CA LEU A 597 -12.00 -4.80 11.36
C LEU A 597 -13.14 -5.77 11.07
N ILE A 598 -13.06 -6.98 11.60
CA ILE A 598 -14.15 -7.96 11.59
C ILE A 598 -14.83 -7.91 12.95
N THR A 599 -16.15 -7.73 12.98
CA THR A 599 -16.93 -7.82 14.21
C THR A 599 -18.38 -8.19 13.88
N HIS A 600 -19.27 -8.17 14.86
CA HIS A 600 -20.56 -8.86 14.78
C HIS A 600 -21.74 -8.00 15.25
N PRO A 601 -23.01 -8.40 15.00
CA PRO A 601 -24.20 -7.57 15.22
C PRO A 601 -24.24 -6.84 16.56
N ASN A 602 -23.95 -7.54 17.67
CA ASN A 602 -23.97 -7.00 19.03
C ASN A 602 -23.05 -5.78 19.24
N VAL A 603 -21.96 -5.69 18.46
CA VAL A 603 -20.99 -4.58 18.55
C VAL A 603 -21.42 -3.37 17.70
N LEU A 604 -22.27 -3.57 16.70
CA LEU A 604 -22.56 -2.58 15.65
C LEU A 604 -24.01 -2.07 15.64
N ASN A 605 -24.95 -2.83 16.19
CA ASN A 605 -26.36 -2.48 16.26
C ASN A 605 -26.62 -1.54 17.44
N ALA A 606 -27.28 -0.41 17.16
CA ALA A 606 -27.63 0.61 18.15
C ALA A 606 -29.11 1.04 17.98
N ALA A 607 -30.00 0.05 17.84
CA ALA A 607 -31.42 0.19 17.53
C ALA A 607 -31.70 1.05 16.27
N MET A 608 -32.09 2.32 16.44
CA MET A 608 -32.30 3.26 15.33
C MET A 608 -31.01 3.92 14.82
N LEU A 609 -29.95 3.85 15.61
CA LEU A 609 -28.65 4.46 15.30
C LEU A 609 -27.74 3.44 14.62
N TYR A 610 -26.94 3.91 13.67
CA TYR A 610 -25.85 3.15 13.07
C TYR A 610 -24.76 4.13 12.61
N TRP A 611 -23.53 3.66 12.43
CA TRP A 611 -22.43 4.48 11.91
C TRP A 611 -21.73 3.76 10.74
N PRO A 612 -21.68 4.35 9.53
CA PRO A 612 -21.03 3.71 8.39
C PRO A 612 -19.51 3.67 8.59
N MET A 613 -18.93 2.48 8.49
CA MET A 613 -17.49 2.25 8.60
C MET A 613 -17.04 1.36 7.41
N PRO A 614 -16.33 1.91 6.42
CA PRO A 614 -16.10 1.23 5.13
C PRO A 614 -15.15 0.02 5.22
N ASN A 615 -14.43 -0.13 6.34
CA ASN A 615 -13.54 -1.25 6.62
C ASN A 615 -13.98 -2.15 7.77
N VAL A 616 -15.26 -2.08 8.15
CA VAL A 616 -15.84 -2.96 9.16
C VAL A 616 -16.70 -4.00 8.47
N LEU A 617 -16.37 -5.27 8.66
CA LEU A 617 -17.19 -6.39 8.20
C LEU A 617 -18.15 -6.81 9.31
N TYR A 618 -19.44 -6.78 8.99
CA TYR A 618 -20.56 -7.19 9.83
C TYR A 618 -20.78 -8.71 9.68
N VAL A 619 -20.22 -9.51 10.58
CA VAL A 619 -20.21 -10.98 10.51
C VAL A 619 -21.05 -11.57 11.63
N GLU A 620 -21.99 -12.46 11.30
CA GLU A 620 -22.84 -13.13 12.28
C GLU A 620 -22.00 -14.08 13.19
N GLY A 621 -22.40 -14.26 14.46
CA GLY A 621 -21.58 -14.96 15.46
C GLY A 621 -21.16 -16.39 15.06
N TYR A 622 -22.08 -17.21 14.57
CA TYR A 622 -21.75 -18.57 14.12
C TYR A 622 -20.87 -18.53 12.87
N ALA A 623 -21.11 -17.59 11.95
CA ALA A 623 -20.22 -17.38 10.80
C ALA A 623 -18.81 -16.96 11.23
N LEU A 624 -18.68 -16.16 12.29
CA LEU A 624 -17.41 -15.74 12.86
C LEU A 624 -16.65 -16.92 13.47
N ASP A 625 -17.34 -17.83 14.16
CA ASP A 625 -16.74 -19.08 14.68
C ASP A 625 -16.27 -19.99 13.53
N ARG A 626 -17.13 -20.24 12.53
CA ARG A 626 -16.76 -21.06 11.35
C ARG A 626 -15.61 -20.43 10.55
N PHE A 627 -15.55 -19.09 10.48
CA PHE A 627 -14.44 -18.35 9.92
C PHE A 627 -13.17 -18.55 10.73
N ALA A 628 -13.20 -18.34 12.05
CA ALA A 628 -12.08 -18.47 12.96
C ALA A 628 -11.46 -19.89 12.97
N GLU A 629 -12.28 -20.93 12.87
CA GLU A 629 -11.85 -22.32 12.67
C GLU A 629 -11.17 -22.57 11.30
N GLY A 630 -11.27 -21.61 10.37
CA GLY A 630 -10.79 -21.73 8.99
C GLY A 630 -11.65 -22.63 8.11
N LEU A 631 -12.90 -22.91 8.53
CA LEU A 631 -13.86 -23.64 7.72
C LEU A 631 -14.47 -22.73 6.64
N TRP A 632 -14.80 -21.49 7.00
CA TRP A 632 -15.41 -20.50 6.12
C TRP A 632 -14.44 -19.36 5.79
N ALA A 633 -14.65 -18.74 4.62
CA ALA A 633 -13.99 -17.50 4.22
C ALA A 633 -15.03 -16.38 4.11
N LEU A 634 -14.64 -15.15 4.45
CA LEU A 634 -15.49 -13.96 4.34
C LEU A 634 -15.22 -13.28 3.00
N GLN A 635 -16.22 -13.19 2.14
CA GLN A 635 -16.13 -12.49 0.85
C GLN A 635 -16.84 -11.13 0.97
N PRO A 636 -16.12 -9.99 1.04
CA PRO A 636 -16.76 -8.69 1.02
C PRO A 636 -17.56 -8.46 -0.26
N VAL A 637 -18.60 -7.65 -0.14
CA VAL A 637 -19.51 -7.31 -1.22
C VAL A 637 -19.59 -5.80 -1.37
N HIS A 638 -19.90 -5.34 -2.59
CA HIS A 638 -20.28 -3.95 -2.79
C HIS A 638 -21.64 -3.64 -2.15
N GLN A 639 -22.59 -4.59 -2.26
CA GLN A 639 -23.95 -4.48 -1.76
C GLN A 639 -24.64 -5.87 -1.77
N ASN A 640 -25.44 -6.17 -0.76
CA ASN A 640 -26.31 -7.36 -0.69
C ASN A 640 -27.74 -7.09 -1.21
N ARG A 641 -28.53 -8.14 -1.37
CA ARG A 641 -29.99 -8.11 -1.56
C ARG A 641 -30.63 -8.62 -0.28
N VAL A 642 -31.13 -7.71 0.55
CA VAL A 642 -31.64 -8.05 1.89
C VAL A 642 -33.12 -8.43 1.81
N GLY A 643 -33.45 -9.62 2.28
CA GLY A 643 -34.84 -10.08 2.50
C GLY A 643 -35.27 -9.89 3.94
N LEU A 644 -36.55 -9.60 4.17
CA LEU A 644 -37.13 -9.40 5.50
C LEU A 644 -38.10 -10.53 5.84
N VAL A 645 -37.84 -11.30 6.90
CA VAL A 645 -38.80 -12.27 7.44
C VAL A 645 -39.50 -11.62 8.64
N LEU A 646 -40.83 -11.63 8.63
CA LEU A 646 -41.67 -11.18 9.74
C LEU A 646 -42.37 -12.40 10.35
N ASP A 647 -42.31 -12.54 11.67
CA ASP A 647 -43.03 -13.59 12.40
C ASP A 647 -44.55 -13.35 12.37
N ALA A 648 -45.33 -14.39 12.05
CA ALA A 648 -46.79 -14.37 12.08
C ALA A 648 -47.37 -14.14 13.48
N GLY A 649 -46.57 -14.26 14.55
CA GLY A 649 -46.94 -13.86 15.89
C GLY A 649 -46.99 -12.34 16.12
N ILE A 650 -46.46 -11.52 15.22
CA ILE A 650 -46.40 -10.06 15.37
C ILE A 650 -47.79 -9.43 15.14
N GLU A 651 -48.20 -8.57 16.06
CA GLU A 651 -49.45 -7.80 16.00
C GLU A 651 -49.49 -6.86 14.78
N GLU A 652 -50.67 -6.64 14.20
CA GLU A 652 -50.82 -5.90 12.92
C GLU A 652 -50.19 -4.49 12.95
N GLU A 653 -50.38 -3.71 14.03
CA GLU A 653 -49.75 -2.39 14.14
C GLU A 653 -48.21 -2.51 14.19
N LEU A 654 -47.68 -3.44 14.99
CA LEU A 654 -46.24 -3.61 15.17
C LEU A 654 -45.58 -4.12 13.87
N CYS A 655 -46.27 -4.98 13.12
CA CYS A 655 -45.89 -5.41 11.78
C CYS A 655 -45.80 -4.21 10.80
N ILE A 656 -46.81 -3.33 10.81
CA ILE A 656 -46.81 -2.09 10.03
C ILE A 656 -45.65 -1.17 10.41
N ARG A 657 -45.28 -1.06 11.70
CA ARG A 657 -44.10 -0.27 12.13
C ARG A 657 -42.79 -0.80 11.55
N HIS A 658 -42.60 -2.12 11.54
CA HIS A 658 -41.40 -2.73 10.95
C HIS A 658 -41.34 -2.53 9.43
N LEU A 659 -42.48 -2.65 8.74
CA LEU A 659 -42.56 -2.32 7.31
C LEU A 659 -42.25 -0.84 7.03
N GLN A 660 -42.79 0.08 7.84
CA GLN A 660 -42.47 1.52 7.76
C GLN A 660 -40.98 1.81 8.00
N ALA A 661 -40.34 1.13 8.95
CA ALA A 661 -38.90 1.24 9.18
C ALA A 661 -38.08 0.72 7.99
N ALA A 662 -38.49 -0.41 7.40
CA ALA A 662 -37.87 -0.97 6.20
C ALA A 662 -38.04 -0.06 4.96
N ASP A 663 -39.22 0.55 4.80
CA ASP A 663 -39.51 1.55 3.76
C ASP A 663 -38.65 2.82 3.97
N ALA A 664 -38.52 3.29 5.20
CA ALA A 664 -37.73 4.47 5.56
C ALA A 664 -36.25 4.28 5.23
N VAL A 665 -35.64 3.13 5.54
CA VAL A 665 -34.23 2.89 5.17
C VAL A 665 -34.02 2.69 3.67
N ARG A 666 -34.99 2.12 2.94
CA ARG A 666 -34.95 2.09 1.46
C ARG A 666 -34.94 3.51 0.89
N ALA A 667 -35.85 4.38 1.36
CA ALA A 667 -36.03 5.72 0.82
C ALA A 667 -34.94 6.71 1.27
N SER A 668 -34.52 6.67 2.53
CA SER A 668 -33.60 7.66 3.12
C SER A 668 -32.13 7.26 3.06
N LEU A 669 -31.83 5.95 3.15
CA LEU A 669 -30.47 5.43 3.21
C LEU A 669 -30.07 4.69 1.91
N GLY A 670 -31.02 4.47 0.99
CA GLY A 670 -30.78 3.76 -0.26
C GLY A 670 -30.54 2.26 -0.09
N LEU A 671 -30.98 1.66 1.02
CA LEU A 671 -30.66 0.26 1.33
C LEU A 671 -31.41 -0.74 0.43
N PRO A 672 -30.77 -1.85 0.04
CA PRO A 672 -31.24 -2.81 -0.96
C PRO A 672 -32.20 -3.86 -0.34
N VAL A 673 -33.24 -3.41 0.37
CA VAL A 673 -34.24 -4.28 0.98
C VAL A 673 -35.27 -4.66 -0.09
N VAL A 674 -35.24 -5.91 -0.57
CA VAL A 674 -35.87 -6.26 -1.85
C VAL A 674 -37.31 -6.76 -1.69
N GLU A 675 -37.57 -7.57 -0.66
CA GLU A 675 -38.87 -8.21 -0.44
C GLU A 675 -39.03 -8.61 1.03
N TYR A 676 -40.27 -8.73 1.49
CA TYR A 676 -40.59 -9.31 2.79
C TYR A 676 -41.50 -10.55 2.66
N ILE A 677 -41.48 -11.40 3.67
CA ILE A 677 -42.40 -12.53 3.81
C ILE A 677 -42.84 -12.65 5.27
N VAL A 678 -44.06 -13.12 5.50
CA VAL A 678 -44.54 -13.50 6.83
C VAL A 678 -44.38 -15.02 7.00
N THR A 679 -43.99 -15.49 8.19
CA THR A 679 -43.92 -16.93 8.48
C THR A 679 -45.29 -17.60 8.38
N ASP A 680 -45.36 -18.91 8.15
CA ASP A 680 -46.64 -19.63 8.02
C ASP A 680 -47.24 -20.10 9.36
N THR A 681 -46.52 -19.89 10.46
CA THR A 681 -46.92 -20.18 11.84
C THR A 681 -46.10 -19.23 12.75
N PRO A 682 -46.67 -18.73 13.86
CA PRO A 682 -45.90 -17.97 14.85
C PRO A 682 -44.65 -18.74 15.31
N LEU A 683 -43.53 -18.06 15.55
CA LEU A 683 -42.29 -18.72 15.96
C LEU A 683 -42.35 -19.26 17.39
N GLU A 684 -43.16 -18.60 18.25
CA GLU A 684 -43.27 -18.82 19.69
C GLU A 684 -41.87 -18.86 20.36
N VAL A 685 -41.29 -17.67 20.51
CA VAL A 685 -40.00 -17.44 21.16
C VAL A 685 -40.13 -17.63 22.68
N GLU A 686 -39.22 -18.38 23.28
CA GLU A 686 -39.06 -18.54 24.73
C GLU A 686 -37.63 -18.19 25.14
N LYS A 687 -37.45 -17.43 26.22
CA LYS A 687 -36.17 -16.92 26.73
C LYS A 687 -35.98 -17.25 28.22
N TRP A 688 -34.75 -17.49 28.67
CA TRP A 688 -34.40 -17.73 30.08
C TRP A 688 -32.91 -17.49 30.34
N VAL A 689 -32.52 -17.30 31.62
CA VAL A 689 -31.11 -17.35 32.05
C VAL A 689 -30.71 -18.80 32.33
N ASP A 690 -29.58 -19.24 31.81
CA ASP A 690 -29.00 -20.55 32.17
C ASP A 690 -28.49 -20.51 33.63
N PRO A 691 -28.99 -21.39 34.53
CA PRO A 691 -28.66 -21.33 35.95
C PRO A 691 -27.25 -21.86 36.30
N GLN A 692 -26.48 -22.38 35.32
CA GLN A 692 -25.10 -22.82 35.51
C GLN A 692 -24.10 -21.79 34.99
N SER A 693 -24.35 -21.19 33.82
CA SER A 693 -23.45 -20.22 33.18
C SER A 693 -23.80 -18.76 33.43
N GLY A 694 -25.02 -18.48 33.92
CA GLY A 694 -25.55 -17.13 34.09
C GLY A 694 -25.91 -16.43 32.78
N GLN A 695 -25.73 -17.05 31.62
CA GLN A 695 -25.96 -16.41 30.31
C GLN A 695 -27.45 -16.41 29.94
N SER A 696 -27.90 -15.39 29.21
CA SER A 696 -29.21 -15.43 28.54
C SER A 696 -29.20 -16.49 27.42
N THR A 697 -30.29 -17.21 27.25
CA THR A 697 -30.47 -18.17 26.15
C THR A 697 -31.97 -18.38 25.86
N GLY A 698 -32.30 -19.21 24.87
CA GLY A 698 -33.70 -19.51 24.58
C GLY A 698 -33.93 -20.50 23.43
N ARG A 699 -35.18 -20.57 22.96
CA ARG A 699 -35.58 -21.37 21.80
C ARG A 699 -36.77 -20.75 21.06
N ILE A 700 -36.99 -21.22 19.83
CA ILE A 700 -38.23 -21.02 19.08
C ILE A 700 -38.93 -22.37 18.92
N LYS A 701 -40.25 -22.45 19.11
CA LYS A 701 -40.98 -23.74 18.99
C LYS A 701 -41.18 -24.17 17.54
N HIS A 702 -41.27 -23.23 16.62
CA HIS A 702 -41.60 -23.50 15.21
C HIS A 702 -40.46 -23.14 14.23
N PRO A 703 -39.22 -23.64 14.41
CA PRO A 703 -38.06 -23.27 13.58
C PRO A 703 -38.26 -23.60 12.09
N GLY A 704 -39.02 -24.67 11.78
CA GLY A 704 -39.35 -25.01 10.40
C GLY A 704 -40.16 -23.93 9.66
N SER A 705 -40.91 -23.09 10.39
CA SER A 705 -41.65 -21.96 9.81
C SER A 705 -40.70 -20.88 9.31
N LEU A 706 -39.73 -20.49 10.14
CA LEU A 706 -38.63 -19.59 9.78
C LEU A 706 -37.83 -20.11 8.57
N LEU A 707 -37.42 -21.38 8.59
CA LEU A 707 -36.65 -21.97 7.49
C LEU A 707 -37.43 -21.98 6.16
N ARG A 708 -38.72 -22.31 6.18
CA ARG A 708 -39.58 -22.22 4.97
C ARG A 708 -39.68 -20.79 4.44
N ALA A 709 -39.84 -19.80 5.32
CA ALA A 709 -39.92 -18.39 4.97
C ALA A 709 -38.63 -17.89 4.30
N VAL A 710 -37.46 -18.18 4.90
CA VAL A 710 -36.15 -17.83 4.32
C VAL A 710 -35.94 -18.52 2.97
N GLN A 711 -36.19 -19.84 2.89
CA GLN A 711 -36.03 -20.60 1.66
C GLN A 711 -36.88 -20.05 0.51
N ALA A 712 -38.09 -19.56 0.81
CA ALA A 712 -38.98 -18.93 -0.15
C ALA A 712 -38.41 -17.60 -0.68
N LEU A 713 -37.90 -16.71 0.19
CA LEU A 713 -37.26 -15.46 -0.24
C LEU A 713 -36.01 -15.71 -1.09
N VAL A 714 -35.14 -16.64 -0.68
CA VAL A 714 -33.93 -17.00 -1.43
C VAL A 714 -34.28 -17.49 -2.84
N ASN A 715 -35.27 -18.39 -2.95
CA ASN A 715 -35.66 -18.99 -4.23
C ASN A 715 -36.47 -18.05 -5.14
N ARG A 716 -37.40 -17.27 -4.58
CA ARG A 716 -38.30 -16.39 -5.35
C ARG A 716 -37.62 -15.09 -5.77
N SER A 717 -36.79 -14.55 -4.89
CA SER A 717 -36.41 -13.14 -4.91
C SER A 717 -34.91 -12.94 -4.96
N GLY A 718 -34.12 -14.02 -4.95
CA GLY A 718 -32.66 -13.99 -5.07
C GLY A 718 -32.00 -13.14 -3.98
N VAL A 719 -32.55 -13.14 -2.76
CA VAL A 719 -31.92 -12.48 -1.61
C VAL A 719 -30.71 -13.28 -1.18
N ASN A 720 -29.66 -12.57 -0.73
CA ASN A 720 -28.42 -13.16 -0.25
C ASN A 720 -28.04 -12.64 1.16
N ALA A 721 -28.94 -11.91 1.83
CA ALA A 721 -28.85 -11.59 3.24
C ALA A 721 -30.27 -11.54 3.82
N ILE A 722 -30.43 -11.85 5.11
CA ILE A 722 -31.74 -11.96 5.77
C ILE A 722 -31.77 -11.12 7.05
N ALA A 723 -32.80 -10.29 7.19
CA ALA A 723 -33.23 -9.74 8.47
C ALA A 723 -34.43 -10.55 8.99
N VAL A 724 -34.38 -11.04 10.23
CA VAL A 724 -35.51 -11.75 10.87
C VAL A 724 -36.10 -10.89 11.97
N VAL A 725 -37.38 -10.56 11.87
CA VAL A 725 -38.16 -9.93 12.93
C VAL A 725 -39.00 -11.00 13.60
N GLY A 726 -38.67 -11.35 14.85
CA GLY A 726 -39.43 -12.30 15.67
C GLY A 726 -40.32 -11.60 16.69
N ARG A 727 -41.48 -12.16 17.06
CA ARG A 727 -42.24 -11.68 18.23
C ARG A 727 -41.66 -12.31 19.49
N PHE A 728 -41.07 -11.49 20.35
CA PHE A 728 -40.52 -11.93 21.63
C PHE A 728 -41.58 -11.82 22.73
N PRO A 729 -41.49 -12.60 23.83
CA PRO A 729 -42.28 -12.30 25.03
C PRO A 729 -41.91 -10.91 25.55
N ASP A 730 -42.91 -10.09 25.87
CA ASP A 730 -42.71 -8.83 26.57
C ASP A 730 -42.14 -9.12 27.99
N ASP A 731 -41.19 -8.31 28.45
CA ASP A 731 -40.48 -8.52 29.72
C ASP A 731 -41.31 -8.15 30.95
N ASP A 732 -40.98 -8.77 32.08
CA ASP A 732 -41.50 -8.35 33.39
C ASP A 732 -40.94 -6.96 33.75
N VAL A 733 -41.74 -6.18 34.50
CA VAL A 733 -41.47 -4.75 34.74
C VAL A 733 -40.16 -4.53 35.52
N GLU A 734 -39.81 -5.45 36.43
CA GLU A 734 -38.59 -5.35 37.24
C GLU A 734 -37.32 -5.61 36.40
N ASP A 735 -37.30 -6.66 35.58
CA ASP A 735 -36.19 -6.97 34.66
C ASP A 735 -35.96 -5.82 33.65
N THR A 736 -37.06 -5.20 33.20
CA THR A 736 -37.05 -4.05 32.28
C THR A 736 -36.38 -2.81 32.89
N ASP A 737 -36.61 -2.54 34.18
CA ASP A 737 -36.08 -1.33 34.84
C ASP A 737 -34.59 -1.45 35.17
N ASP A 738 -34.11 -2.63 35.58
CA ASP A 738 -32.67 -2.90 35.82
C ASP A 738 -31.86 -2.79 34.52
N TYR A 739 -32.34 -3.40 33.43
CA TYR A 739 -31.72 -3.29 32.11
C TYR A 739 -31.72 -1.83 31.60
N ARG A 740 -32.80 -1.08 31.83
CA ARG A 740 -32.85 0.38 31.57
C ARG A 740 -31.87 1.20 32.39
N GLN A 741 -31.46 0.76 33.59
CA GLN A 741 -30.37 1.41 34.34
C GLN A 741 -28.96 0.99 33.86
N GLY A 742 -28.85 0.11 32.87
CA GLY A 742 -27.56 -0.41 32.41
C GLY A 742 -26.98 -1.43 33.40
N MET A 743 -27.85 -2.27 33.98
CA MET A 743 -27.51 -3.36 34.89
C MET A 743 -28.06 -4.70 34.36
N GLY A 744 -27.50 -5.81 34.84
CA GLY A 744 -27.99 -7.15 34.49
C GLY A 744 -27.50 -7.65 33.13
N ILE A 745 -28.36 -8.43 32.46
CA ILE A 745 -28.07 -9.14 31.22
C ILE A 745 -29.24 -8.94 30.27
N ASP A 746 -28.95 -8.67 29.00
CA ASP A 746 -29.97 -8.69 27.94
C ASP A 746 -30.59 -10.09 27.82
N MET A 747 -31.87 -10.21 28.17
CA MET A 747 -32.65 -11.45 28.13
C MET A 747 -33.05 -11.88 26.71
N LEU A 748 -32.99 -10.98 25.74
CA LEU A 748 -33.36 -11.22 24.33
C LEU A 748 -32.16 -11.78 23.55
N ALA A 749 -30.97 -11.19 23.78
CA ALA A 749 -29.74 -11.45 23.02
C ALA A 749 -29.42 -12.93 22.82
N GLY A 750 -29.61 -13.76 23.86
CA GLY A 750 -29.36 -15.20 23.78
C GLY A 750 -30.21 -15.94 22.74
N VAL A 751 -31.52 -15.67 22.67
CA VAL A 751 -32.42 -16.34 21.70
C VAL A 751 -32.40 -15.65 20.33
N GLU A 752 -32.08 -14.36 20.30
CA GLU A 752 -31.73 -13.63 19.10
C GLU A 752 -30.56 -14.26 18.34
N ALA A 753 -29.49 -14.64 19.05
CA ALA A 753 -28.39 -15.41 18.46
C ALA A 753 -28.82 -16.79 17.97
N VAL A 754 -29.70 -17.50 18.71
CA VAL A 754 -30.26 -18.80 18.26
C VAL A 754 -31.00 -18.66 16.92
N ILE A 755 -31.75 -17.57 16.71
CA ILE A 755 -32.46 -17.28 15.47
C ILE A 755 -31.48 -17.04 14.32
N SER A 756 -30.48 -16.16 14.49
CA SER A 756 -29.52 -15.85 13.42
C SER A 756 -28.61 -17.05 13.12
N HIS A 757 -28.09 -17.75 14.13
CA HIS A 757 -27.28 -18.97 13.98
C HIS A 757 -28.02 -20.04 13.18
N LEU A 758 -29.31 -20.26 13.43
CA LEU A 758 -30.12 -21.26 12.72
C LEU A 758 -30.18 -20.96 11.22
N VAL A 759 -30.41 -19.70 10.85
CA VAL A 759 -30.49 -19.27 9.44
C VAL A 759 -29.11 -19.33 8.76
N VAL A 760 -28.06 -18.82 9.42
CA VAL A 760 -26.69 -18.84 8.88
C VAL A 760 -26.20 -20.27 8.68
N ARG A 761 -26.44 -21.17 9.64
CA ARG A 761 -26.02 -22.57 9.55
C ARG A 761 -26.70 -23.31 8.40
N GLU A 762 -27.99 -23.09 8.18
CA GLU A 762 -28.76 -23.79 7.15
C GLU A 762 -28.50 -23.23 5.75
N PHE A 763 -28.48 -21.90 5.60
CA PHE A 763 -28.47 -21.23 4.29
C PHE A 763 -27.12 -20.64 3.87
N GLN A 764 -26.14 -20.54 4.79
CA GLN A 764 -24.79 -20.02 4.53
C GLN A 764 -24.75 -18.58 3.97
N ILE A 765 -25.77 -17.78 4.29
CA ILE A 765 -25.89 -16.36 3.94
C ILE A 765 -25.91 -15.49 5.22
N PRO A 766 -25.46 -14.22 5.16
CA PRO A 766 -25.58 -13.28 6.27
C PRO A 766 -27.00 -13.18 6.82
N CYS A 767 -27.12 -13.32 8.15
CA CYS A 767 -28.36 -13.11 8.87
C CYS A 767 -28.14 -12.20 10.08
N ALA A 768 -29.14 -11.42 10.43
CA ALA A 768 -29.26 -10.79 11.74
C ALA A 768 -30.75 -10.65 12.10
N HIS A 769 -31.03 -10.50 13.38
CA HIS A 769 -32.38 -10.40 13.93
C HIS A 769 -32.74 -8.94 14.28
N ALA A 770 -34.01 -8.68 14.52
CA ALA A 770 -34.51 -7.56 15.32
C ALA A 770 -35.70 -8.06 16.16
N PRO A 771 -35.84 -7.66 17.43
CA PRO A 771 -36.97 -8.10 18.24
C PRO A 771 -38.18 -7.19 17.99
N ALA A 772 -39.34 -7.79 17.73
CA ALA A 772 -40.61 -7.09 17.82
C ALA A 772 -41.13 -7.18 19.25
N LEU A 773 -41.15 -6.02 19.92
CA LEU A 773 -41.58 -5.83 21.31
C LEU A 773 -42.74 -4.83 21.38
N SER A 774 -43.58 -4.96 22.40
CA SER A 774 -44.56 -3.92 22.75
C SER A 774 -43.84 -2.62 23.18
N PRO A 775 -44.34 -1.42 22.80
CA PRO A 775 -43.79 -0.16 23.30
C PRO A 775 -43.90 -0.06 24.83
N ILE A 776 -42.75 -0.01 25.50
CA ILE A 776 -42.65 0.08 26.96
C ILE A 776 -43.01 1.51 27.42
N PRO A 777 -43.69 1.70 28.58
CA PRO A 777 -43.95 3.04 29.13
C PRO A 777 -42.68 3.88 29.30
N LEU A 778 -42.81 5.20 29.11
CA LEU A 778 -41.73 6.17 29.30
C LEU A 778 -41.17 6.13 30.73
N SER A 779 -39.88 5.87 30.87
CA SER A 779 -39.17 6.03 32.14
C SER A 779 -38.64 7.46 32.32
N LEU A 780 -38.60 7.93 33.57
CA LEU A 780 -37.93 9.18 33.95
C LEU A 780 -36.44 9.01 34.23
N SER A 781 -35.93 7.76 34.27
CA SER A 781 -34.52 7.42 34.49
C SER A 781 -34.11 6.30 33.53
N VAL A 782 -33.25 6.63 32.56
CA VAL A 782 -32.67 5.68 31.60
C VAL A 782 -31.17 5.92 31.53
N CYS A 783 -30.39 4.85 31.53
CA CYS A 783 -28.94 4.90 31.41
C CYS A 783 -28.53 5.33 29.99
N PRO A 784 -27.54 6.23 29.83
CA PRO A 784 -27.05 6.62 28.50
C PRO A 784 -26.54 5.45 27.62
N LYS A 785 -26.27 4.27 28.19
CA LYS A 785 -25.86 3.06 27.42
C LYS A 785 -27.04 2.36 26.73
N SER A 786 -28.22 2.33 27.36
CA SER A 786 -29.44 1.70 26.82
C SER A 786 -30.42 2.71 26.17
N ALA A 787 -30.18 4.01 26.33
CA ALA A 787 -31.02 5.08 25.79
C ALA A 787 -31.18 5.10 24.25
N SER A 788 -30.34 4.38 23.51
CA SER A 788 -30.48 4.12 22.06
C SER A 788 -31.76 3.38 21.72
N GLU A 789 -32.21 2.48 22.59
CA GLU A 789 -33.35 1.58 22.40
C GLU A 789 -34.69 2.33 22.51
N GLU A 790 -34.75 3.33 23.40
CA GLU A 790 -35.88 4.25 23.56
C GLU A 790 -36.12 5.13 22.30
N LEU A 791 -35.15 5.23 21.38
CA LEU A 791 -35.32 5.97 20.12
C LEU A 791 -36.22 5.25 19.10
N GLY A 792 -36.45 3.95 19.26
CA GLY A 792 -37.39 3.20 18.42
C GLY A 792 -37.40 1.69 18.68
N HIS A 793 -38.58 1.17 19.01
CA HIS A 793 -38.86 -0.21 19.41
C HIS A 793 -38.85 -1.24 18.26
N THR A 794 -38.33 -0.91 17.07
CA THR A 794 -38.24 -1.87 15.95
C THR A 794 -36.85 -2.42 15.71
N PHE A 795 -35.80 -1.76 16.24
CA PHE A 795 -34.35 -2.11 16.14
C PHE A 795 -33.80 -2.34 14.70
N LEU A 796 -34.65 -2.31 13.69
CA LEU A 796 -34.43 -2.82 12.35
C LEU A 796 -33.49 -1.98 11.47
N PRO A 797 -33.41 -0.63 11.57
CA PRO A 797 -32.54 0.17 10.70
C PRO A 797 -31.06 -0.17 10.80
N CYS A 798 -30.50 -0.38 12.00
CA CYS A 798 -29.09 -0.74 12.15
C CYS A 798 -28.79 -2.14 11.60
N VAL A 799 -29.70 -3.09 11.82
CA VAL A 799 -29.65 -4.47 11.29
C VAL A 799 -29.64 -4.46 9.76
N LEU A 800 -30.54 -3.72 9.13
CA LEU A 800 -30.59 -3.59 7.67
C LEU A 800 -29.35 -2.86 7.12
N ALA A 801 -28.83 -1.85 7.83
CA ALA A 801 -27.60 -1.16 7.45
C ALA A 801 -26.37 -2.08 7.50
N GLY A 802 -26.21 -2.88 8.57
CA GLY A 802 -25.15 -3.87 8.71
C GLY A 802 -25.22 -4.96 7.62
N LEU A 803 -26.41 -5.56 7.45
CA LEU A 803 -26.65 -6.59 6.45
C LEU A 803 -26.47 -6.10 5.01
N SER A 804 -26.65 -4.80 4.73
CA SER A 804 -26.49 -4.27 3.37
C SER A 804 -25.09 -4.49 2.78
N ASN A 805 -24.05 -4.55 3.63
CA ASN A 805 -22.65 -4.74 3.22
C ASN A 805 -21.96 -5.92 3.95
N ALA A 806 -22.71 -6.74 4.68
CA ALA A 806 -22.18 -7.94 5.34
C ALA A 806 -21.49 -8.88 4.32
N PRO A 807 -20.29 -9.41 4.60
CA PRO A 807 -19.59 -10.29 3.67
C PRO A 807 -20.35 -11.61 3.49
N GLN A 808 -20.35 -12.13 2.28
CA GLN A 808 -20.89 -13.45 1.98
C GLN A 808 -19.97 -14.56 2.52
N TYR A 809 -20.53 -15.71 2.87
CA TYR A 809 -19.77 -16.82 3.43
C TYR A 809 -19.43 -17.84 2.34
N SER A 810 -18.15 -18.15 2.20
CA SER A 810 -17.68 -19.19 1.28
C SER A 810 -17.26 -20.42 2.07
N VAL A 811 -17.75 -21.61 1.66
CA VAL A 811 -17.70 -22.85 2.47
C VAL A 811 -16.96 -24.01 1.76
N LYS A 812 -16.37 -23.77 0.58
CA LYS A 812 -15.61 -24.77 -0.20
C LYS A 812 -14.11 -24.50 -0.24
N THR A 813 -13.34 -25.39 0.39
CA THR A 813 -11.87 -25.33 0.51
C THR A 813 -11.05 -25.20 -0.78
N ASN A 814 -11.62 -25.51 -1.96
CA ASN A 814 -10.91 -25.43 -3.25
C ASN A 814 -11.27 -24.20 -4.11
N GLU A 815 -12.31 -23.41 -3.76
CA GLU A 815 -12.78 -22.27 -4.57
C GLU A 815 -12.32 -20.89 -4.02
N TYR A 816 -11.66 -20.85 -2.85
CA TYR A 816 -11.31 -19.61 -2.15
C TYR A 816 -10.26 -18.72 -2.84
N MET A 817 -9.45 -19.27 -3.74
CA MET A 817 -8.31 -18.55 -4.35
C MET A 817 -8.70 -17.52 -5.42
N GLU A 818 -9.91 -17.58 -5.98
CA GLU A 818 -10.30 -16.79 -7.16
C GLU A 818 -11.11 -15.51 -6.86
N LYS A 819 -11.53 -15.29 -5.60
CA LYS A 819 -12.62 -14.33 -5.27
C LYS A 819 -12.30 -13.23 -4.26
N GLY A 820 -11.04 -13.08 -3.84
CA GLY A 820 -10.64 -12.01 -2.90
C GLY A 820 -11.32 -12.13 -1.54
N CYS A 821 -11.39 -13.33 -0.97
CA CYS A 821 -11.98 -13.55 0.36
C CYS A 821 -10.92 -13.38 1.47
N ILE A 822 -11.33 -12.89 2.64
CA ILE A 822 -10.54 -13.00 3.89
C ILE A 822 -10.61 -14.43 4.40
N LEU A 823 -9.46 -14.95 4.86
CA LEU A 823 -9.32 -16.18 5.62
C LEU A 823 -8.96 -15.87 7.08
N ALA A 824 -9.25 -16.76 8.03
CA ALA A 824 -8.79 -16.58 9.43
C ALA A 824 -7.28 -16.43 9.58
N SER A 825 -6.49 -16.90 8.60
CA SER A 825 -5.04 -16.67 8.56
C SER A 825 -4.62 -15.23 8.32
N ASP A 826 -5.51 -14.38 7.83
CA ASP A 826 -5.23 -12.98 7.50
C ASP A 826 -5.50 -12.02 8.68
N VAL A 827 -6.03 -12.55 9.81
CA VAL A 827 -6.26 -11.83 11.06
C VAL A 827 -4.95 -11.69 11.85
N ASP A 828 -4.52 -10.47 12.10
CA ASP A 828 -3.27 -10.17 12.80
C ASP A 828 -3.48 -9.97 14.33
N SER A 829 -4.67 -9.55 14.79
CA SER A 829 -5.04 -9.51 16.23
C SER A 829 -6.53 -9.73 16.51
N VAL A 830 -6.85 -10.21 17.73
CA VAL A 830 -8.21 -10.41 18.23
C VAL A 830 -8.36 -9.69 19.58
N VAL A 831 -9.43 -8.91 19.75
CA VAL A 831 -9.77 -8.21 21.00
C VAL A 831 -11.07 -8.76 21.58
N LEU A 832 -11.07 -9.09 22.87
CA LEU A 832 -12.24 -9.61 23.59
C LEU A 832 -12.22 -9.32 25.11
N PRO A 833 -13.35 -9.44 25.83
CA PRO A 833 -13.39 -9.46 27.29
C PRO A 833 -12.39 -10.42 27.94
N VAL A 834 -11.90 -10.07 29.14
CA VAL A 834 -10.87 -10.87 29.83
C VAL A 834 -11.34 -12.24 30.33
N ASP A 835 -12.65 -12.41 30.51
CA ASP A 835 -13.32 -13.57 31.09
C ASP A 835 -14.19 -14.34 30.07
N ALA A 836 -14.24 -13.90 28.80
CA ALA A 836 -15.05 -14.52 27.76
C ALA A 836 -14.23 -15.27 26.68
N CYS A 837 -13.07 -15.85 27.04
CA CYS A 837 -12.19 -16.50 26.07
C CYS A 837 -12.59 -17.96 25.72
N GLY A 838 -13.70 -18.46 26.26
CA GLY A 838 -14.16 -19.85 26.13
C GLY A 838 -14.88 -20.19 24.81
N GLY A 839 -15.36 -19.18 24.08
CA GLY A 839 -16.12 -19.39 22.82
C GLY A 839 -15.28 -19.98 21.69
N ASP A 840 -15.93 -20.74 20.79
CA ASP A 840 -15.28 -21.49 19.71
C ASP A 840 -14.33 -20.62 18.86
N GLY A 841 -14.77 -19.44 18.42
CA GLY A 841 -13.94 -18.52 17.63
C GLY A 841 -12.73 -17.98 18.39
N ALA A 842 -12.89 -17.64 19.68
CA ALA A 842 -11.77 -17.20 20.52
C ALA A 842 -10.73 -18.32 20.71
N LEU A 843 -11.20 -19.54 20.99
CA LEU A 843 -10.37 -20.73 21.08
C LEU A 843 -9.68 -21.07 19.76
N ALA A 844 -10.36 -20.94 18.63
CA ALA A 844 -9.84 -21.22 17.30
C ALA A 844 -8.70 -20.26 16.91
N PHE A 845 -8.87 -18.95 17.09
CA PHE A 845 -7.80 -17.97 16.87
C PHE A 845 -6.62 -18.19 17.82
N ALA A 846 -6.88 -18.44 19.11
CA ALA A 846 -5.84 -18.66 20.11
C ALA A 846 -5.00 -19.94 19.86
N ARG A 847 -5.63 -20.99 19.32
CA ARG A 847 -5.03 -22.33 19.10
C ARG A 847 -4.57 -22.57 17.66
N SER A 848 -4.71 -21.58 16.77
CA SER A 848 -4.28 -21.64 15.38
C SER A 848 -2.80 -22.02 15.24
N LYS A 849 -2.53 -23.04 14.42
CA LYS A 849 -1.16 -23.57 14.15
C LYS A 849 -0.49 -22.98 12.91
N ARG A 850 -1.18 -22.12 12.14
CA ARG A 850 -0.68 -21.60 10.84
C ARG A 850 -0.27 -20.13 10.92
N ASN A 851 -1.11 -19.30 11.51
CA ASN A 851 -0.81 -17.90 11.84
C ASN A 851 -1.55 -17.61 13.16
N LYS A 852 -0.82 -17.20 14.20
CA LYS A 852 -1.39 -17.00 15.54
C LYS A 852 -1.64 -15.51 15.73
N ALA A 853 -2.92 -15.11 15.68
CA ALA A 853 -3.31 -13.74 15.92
C ALA A 853 -2.91 -13.30 17.35
N LEU A 854 -2.53 -12.03 17.51
CA LEU A 854 -2.26 -11.47 18.82
C LEU A 854 -3.59 -11.35 19.60
N ILE A 855 -3.79 -12.22 20.59
CA ILE A 855 -4.96 -12.18 21.47
C ILE A 855 -4.75 -11.05 22.49
N ILE A 856 -5.72 -10.15 22.59
CA ILE A 856 -5.71 -8.98 23.48
C ILE A 856 -6.97 -9.05 24.33
N THR A 857 -6.80 -9.10 25.65
CA THR A 857 -7.92 -9.21 26.58
C THR A 857 -8.05 -7.98 27.44
N VAL A 858 -9.29 -7.48 27.54
CA VAL A 858 -9.61 -6.19 28.16
C VAL A 858 -10.22 -6.41 29.54
N GLU A 859 -9.54 -5.92 30.58
CA GLU A 859 -9.93 -6.15 31.99
C GLU A 859 -11.17 -5.35 32.41
N GLU A 860 -11.36 -4.11 31.92
CA GLU A 860 -12.57 -3.31 32.25
C GLU A 860 -13.89 -3.86 31.67
N ASN A 861 -13.80 -4.77 30.70
CA ASN A 861 -14.99 -5.35 30.06
C ASN A 861 -15.32 -6.68 30.74
N GLU A 862 -15.76 -6.60 32.00
CA GLU A 862 -16.19 -7.73 32.82
C GLU A 862 -17.51 -8.31 32.28
N THR A 863 -17.71 -9.62 32.46
CA THR A 863 -18.91 -10.35 32.05
C THR A 863 -19.33 -11.33 33.16
N VAL A 864 -20.45 -12.05 33.00
CA VAL A 864 -20.83 -13.12 33.94
C VAL A 864 -20.04 -14.42 33.77
N LEU A 865 -19.10 -14.46 32.82
CA LEU A 865 -18.26 -15.63 32.55
C LEU A 865 -17.03 -15.65 33.44
N ASP A 866 -16.30 -16.77 33.43
CA ASP A 866 -15.07 -16.96 34.19
C ASP A 866 -14.01 -17.73 33.36
N ASP A 867 -14.12 -17.60 32.03
CA ASP A 867 -13.31 -18.24 30.98
C ASP A 867 -12.07 -17.39 30.65
N THR A 868 -11.20 -17.19 31.64
CA THR A 868 -10.00 -16.36 31.48
C THR A 868 -8.87 -17.04 30.69
N PRO A 869 -7.98 -16.28 30.01
CA PRO A 869 -6.84 -16.84 29.28
C PRO A 869 -5.96 -17.79 30.09
N ASP A 870 -5.74 -17.50 31.37
CA ASP A 870 -4.86 -18.30 32.22
C ASP A 870 -5.45 -19.70 32.49
N LYS A 871 -6.78 -19.81 32.66
CA LYS A 871 -7.49 -21.08 32.83
C LYS A 871 -7.50 -21.92 31.56
N LEU A 872 -7.65 -21.26 30.41
CA LEU A 872 -7.77 -21.91 29.10
C LEU A 872 -6.42 -22.19 28.41
N GLY A 873 -5.30 -21.74 29.02
CA GLY A 873 -3.95 -21.89 28.48
C GLY A 873 -3.67 -20.99 27.27
N ILE A 874 -4.34 -19.85 27.17
CA ILE A 874 -4.25 -18.90 26.05
C ILE A 874 -3.17 -17.85 26.36
N GLU A 875 -2.23 -17.68 25.44
CA GLU A 875 -1.27 -16.58 25.48
C GLU A 875 -1.95 -15.30 24.98
N ALA A 876 -2.18 -14.35 25.88
CA ALA A 876 -2.84 -13.08 25.59
C ALA A 876 -2.12 -11.87 26.21
N VAL A 877 -2.21 -10.72 25.55
CA VAL A 877 -1.80 -9.42 26.09
C VAL A 877 -2.97 -8.84 26.88
N LYS A 878 -2.93 -9.01 28.20
CA LYS A 878 -3.87 -8.33 29.11
C LYS A 878 -3.62 -6.82 29.10
N VAL A 879 -4.70 -6.06 28.92
CA VAL A 879 -4.76 -4.60 28.95
C VAL A 879 -5.91 -4.16 29.83
N SER A 880 -5.74 -3.07 30.57
CA SER A 880 -6.77 -2.69 31.55
C SER A 880 -8.00 -2.04 30.92
N ASN A 881 -7.89 -1.50 29.70
CA ASN A 881 -8.99 -0.86 28.97
C ASN A 881 -8.84 -0.93 27.45
N TYR A 882 -9.90 -0.58 26.72
CA TYR A 882 -9.89 -0.55 25.25
C TYR A 882 -8.93 0.51 24.66
N TRP A 883 -8.59 1.58 25.39
CA TRP A 883 -7.60 2.56 24.91
C TRP A 883 -6.20 1.94 24.85
N GLU A 884 -5.84 1.13 25.86
CA GLU A 884 -4.64 0.30 25.83
C GLU A 884 -4.71 -0.78 24.74
N ALA A 885 -5.87 -1.40 24.51
CA ALA A 885 -6.05 -2.37 23.41
C ALA A 885 -5.72 -1.74 22.04
N ILE A 886 -6.26 -0.53 21.78
CA ILE A 886 -5.98 0.28 20.59
C ILE A 886 -4.48 0.61 20.49
N GLY A 887 -3.84 0.97 21.61
CA GLY A 887 -2.39 1.23 21.67
C GLY A 887 -1.52 0.00 21.37
N VAL A 888 -1.91 -1.17 21.90
CA VAL A 888 -1.26 -2.47 21.62
C VAL A 888 -1.39 -2.85 20.15
N ILE A 889 -2.58 -2.64 19.56
CA ILE A 889 -2.84 -2.87 18.13
C ILE A 889 -2.01 -1.93 17.24
N ALA A 890 -1.98 -0.64 17.56
CA ALA A 890 -1.20 0.34 16.82
C ALA A 890 0.30 0.00 16.85
N ALA A 891 0.81 -0.44 18.00
CA ALA A 891 2.19 -0.93 18.15
C ALA A 891 2.44 -2.20 17.30
N HIS A 892 1.55 -3.20 17.39
CA HIS A 892 1.70 -4.46 16.64
C HIS A 892 1.64 -4.23 15.12
N LYS A 893 0.72 -3.38 14.63
CA LYS A 893 0.64 -2.93 13.24
C LYS A 893 1.90 -2.20 12.77
N ALA A 894 2.54 -1.41 13.65
CA ALA A 894 3.82 -0.78 13.39
C ALA A 894 5.02 -1.75 13.46
N GLY A 895 4.81 -3.05 13.68
CA GLY A 895 5.87 -4.05 13.86
C GLY A 895 6.60 -3.94 15.20
N ILE A 896 6.10 -3.13 16.13
CA ILE A 896 6.67 -2.91 17.46
C ILE A 896 6.10 -3.99 18.40
N ASN A 897 6.98 -4.75 19.06
CA ASN A 897 6.55 -5.67 20.13
C ASN A 897 5.90 -4.86 21.28
N PRO A 898 4.61 -5.02 21.59
CA PRO A 898 3.93 -4.19 22.59
C PRO A 898 4.51 -4.31 24.00
N HIS A 899 5.18 -5.42 24.33
CA HIS A 899 5.89 -5.57 25.60
C HIS A 899 7.11 -4.65 25.72
N SER A 900 7.71 -4.21 24.61
CA SER A 900 8.84 -3.25 24.64
C SER A 900 8.42 -1.86 25.13
N LEU A 901 7.13 -1.50 24.98
CA LEU A 901 6.56 -0.25 25.45
C LEU A 901 6.24 -0.27 26.96
N ARG A 902 6.30 -1.43 27.61
CA ARG A 902 6.07 -1.60 29.05
C ARG A 902 7.41 -1.83 29.77
N ARG A 903 7.85 -0.84 30.56
CA ARG A 903 9.13 -0.80 31.31
C ARG A 903 9.54 -2.12 31.99
N ASN A 904 8.57 -2.88 32.50
CA ASN A 904 8.78 -4.09 33.29
C ASN A 904 8.62 -5.41 32.49
N ARG A 905 8.54 -5.35 31.15
CA ARG A 905 8.28 -6.50 30.27
C ARG A 905 9.36 -6.69 29.17
N ILE A 906 10.47 -5.97 29.24
CA ILE A 906 11.66 -6.20 28.39
C ILE A 906 12.47 -7.35 29.01
N ASN A 907 12.51 -8.50 28.33
CA ASN A 907 13.29 -9.66 28.75
C ASN A 907 14.80 -9.42 28.62
N ASN A 908 15.38 -8.70 29.60
CA ASN A 908 16.79 -8.73 30.02
C ASN A 908 17.09 -7.75 31.18
N THR A 909 16.14 -6.95 31.66
CA THR A 909 16.34 -6.16 32.89
C THR A 909 16.26 -7.07 34.13
N PRO A 910 17.34 -7.29 34.90
CA PRO A 910 17.27 -8.05 36.14
C PRO A 910 16.32 -7.38 37.14
N ARG A 911 15.54 -8.19 37.87
CA ARG A 911 14.55 -7.75 38.87
C ARG A 911 15.24 -7.16 40.12
N THR A 912 15.72 -5.92 40.02
CA THR A 912 16.21 -5.13 41.16
C THR A 912 15.90 -3.63 41.01
N SER A 913 14.63 -3.25 41.18
CA SER A 913 14.32 -1.98 41.86
C SER A 913 12.89 -1.98 42.38
N THR A 914 12.73 -1.92 43.69
CA THR A 914 11.50 -1.46 44.35
C THR A 914 11.36 0.04 44.17
N MET A 915 10.85 0.47 43.02
CA MET A 915 10.42 1.86 42.80
C MET A 915 8.96 1.88 42.39
N LEU A 916 8.16 2.60 43.17
CA LEU A 916 6.75 2.82 42.89
C LEU A 916 6.59 3.67 41.63
N PRO A 917 5.59 3.37 40.76
CA PRO A 917 5.25 4.24 39.66
C PRO A 917 4.50 5.46 40.21
N ASN A 918 5.12 6.64 40.14
CA ASN A 918 4.52 7.92 39.76
C ASN A 918 5.55 9.04 39.97
N GLY A 919 5.99 9.66 38.87
CA GLY A 919 7.10 10.62 38.85
C GLY A 919 6.72 12.03 39.30
N PHE A 920 6.25 12.19 40.53
CA PHE A 920 6.08 13.50 41.17
C PHE A 920 6.81 13.56 42.51
N ALA A 921 7.88 14.36 42.55
CA ALA A 921 8.52 14.74 43.80
C ALA A 921 7.69 15.83 44.48
N VAL A 922 6.96 15.48 45.53
CA VAL A 922 6.39 16.48 46.44
C VAL A 922 7.49 16.91 47.41
N SER A 923 7.92 18.16 47.31
CA SER A 923 8.69 18.79 48.36
C SER A 923 7.75 19.14 49.51
N SER A 924 7.94 18.51 50.67
CA SER A 924 7.38 18.98 51.94
C SER A 924 8.52 19.14 52.96
N ALA A 925 8.86 20.39 53.23
CA ALA A 925 9.73 20.73 54.34
C ALA A 925 9.05 20.36 55.67
N MET A 926 9.84 19.89 56.65
CA MET A 926 9.36 19.78 58.03
C MET A 926 9.07 21.18 58.60
N PRO A 927 7.97 21.38 59.33
CA PRO A 927 7.91 22.40 60.36
C PRO A 927 8.81 21.98 61.53
N ILE A 928 9.46 22.96 62.14
CA ILE A 928 10.09 22.85 63.46
C ILE A 928 8.99 23.05 64.52
N SER A 929 9.17 22.39 65.68
CA SER A 929 8.32 22.33 66.89
C SER A 929 7.03 21.52 66.76
#